data_AF-A0A534ZDP1-F1
#
_entry.id   AF-A0A534ZDP1-F1
#
_cell.length_a   1.000
_cell.length_b   1.000
_cell.length_c   1.000
_cell.angle_alpha   90.00
_cell.angle_beta   90.00
_cell.angle_gamma   90.00
#
_symmetry.space_group_name_H-M   'P 1'
#
loop_
_entity.id
_entity.type
_entity.pdbx_description
1 polymer ?
#
loop_
_entity_poly.entity_id
_entity_poly.type
_entity_poly.pdbx_seq_one_letter_code
_entity_poly.pdbx_strand_id
1 'polypeptide(L)'
;MRGAWSVLAILALTGTAAPAQPSCPGTATLTVFAENLSAASTIDVALEGELAADAATCVGTGATSYRETMACMGSGTVRCGQLGALQPGAWVHRLAVTVPGSAPQQQAQRLVLVAGSPTEASNALSWTIYPKTFVVEDTTETSLRAQLAAAAAYPGPTLVTFARTAFPGRSASRTIDLARGPCDPEPLRHAALCFTGSRVVVDALDADGEPGAVVWSVGTRALSLLRVYGSDNVFRGLLFEGSRTQQNSAQPTCPYAPAQPTCPDPTRPNCPDPAKPDCPTTKPDCQVDTVAITGSKARRNRIEHSLVVGPTCGDALSVDSDAGQPDDQGPGDNVIVESRITGAADRGVKVDFGGFATIERSCLHDNRNGGILSTLGGHVVAAENVVQHNVPGRAQNGITVGGPAPQSTLATDGNVVRLSGDRGLSVVNNASATFQNDYVADSQFAGSKVETTADGAADATPVATFHGVALVCNRHGNLTGTCTPSPCDCELPVPCSTKEDCCTNPDGTLDTACETMTKCEPGSLPRGAGAVTAAAPNVSYGDALEPGRNAFAANKKASTGANFQVMNVDATIPAEGNQWEHCGSGAVCDPAAVRAQDIYSSPSGAMVAVGLPRSPRAGTPVLSRVSPARPQAGDIVRIFGDDFNAIEGSPLFVDRVLNCADLPVCADDGSCPTGPCVNGSCPCSIANPAVQLANKQTNANRIRIKAADGTLLADATGEHDFWPDAVTPTMLAFRMPFDCFAPLVLEVAKRDPSGSRIAATIPLCDPKGCMDEPAGTPCDDGNACTVDDACDGGGNCRGGAPLVCDGPCLICDPAAGCVPKVCSGACLTGTCDPHRGCDPKPTGAVCRPAAGPCDVGELCDGVNESCPADALRDVSTVCRPAAGPCDVAETCTGSSAQCPLDRFMPPRTECRPAAGVCDAAEHCTGTSATCPGDVKRRDICRPVAGPCDVAESCDGLSNDCPPDRFKPAIETCDDGDPCTVGDHCTGEANVCRPGDPPVCDRPCLAGDPRAGCRHRECANALTCRAKQCSRPKMRPRLQKLELIINHALAADARLRIRTLRRFAKLLERCDVTVPVALL
;
A
#
# COMPACT_ATOMS: atom_id res chain seq x y z
N MET A 1 -60.10 -10.51 -8.39
CA MET A 1 -60.11 -11.98 -8.23
C MET A 1 -59.01 -12.59 -9.09
N ARG A 2 -58.11 -13.33 -8.42
CA ARG A 2 -57.28 -14.46 -8.87
C ARG A 2 -56.22 -14.27 -9.97
N GLY A 3 -54.97 -14.45 -9.54
CA GLY A 3 -53.82 -14.78 -10.38
C GLY A 3 -52.49 -14.80 -9.63
N ALA A 4 -52.42 -15.44 -8.46
CA ALA A 4 -51.17 -15.59 -7.71
C ALA A 4 -50.29 -16.67 -8.35
N TRP A 5 -49.07 -16.30 -8.76
CA TRP A 5 -47.99 -17.22 -9.06
C TRP A 5 -46.85 -16.97 -8.06
N SER A 6 -46.68 -17.93 -7.17
CA SER A 6 -45.57 -18.00 -6.22
C SER A 6 -44.29 -18.34 -6.97
N VAL A 7 -43.38 -17.39 -7.11
CA VAL A 7 -41.98 -17.67 -7.46
C VAL A 7 -41.21 -17.83 -6.15
N LEU A 8 -40.80 -19.07 -5.87
CA LEU A 8 -39.83 -19.39 -4.83
C LEU A 8 -38.51 -18.67 -5.19
N ALA A 9 -38.12 -17.68 -4.39
CA ALA A 9 -36.76 -17.14 -4.42
C ALA A 9 -35.81 -18.19 -3.81
N ILE A 10 -35.07 -18.89 -4.65
CA ILE A 10 -33.86 -19.59 -4.22
C ILE A 10 -32.84 -18.49 -3.94
N LEU A 11 -32.57 -18.21 -2.66
CA LEU A 11 -31.38 -17.47 -2.25
C LEU A 11 -30.17 -18.30 -2.69
N ALA A 12 -29.62 -17.99 -3.86
CA ALA A 12 -28.24 -18.30 -4.14
C ALA A 12 -27.41 -17.41 -3.21
N LEU A 13 -26.89 -17.98 -2.13
CA LEU A 13 -25.71 -17.46 -1.45
C LEU A 13 -24.56 -17.51 -2.46
N THR A 14 -24.49 -16.54 -3.35
CA THR A 14 -23.23 -16.19 -4.00
C THR A 14 -22.39 -15.58 -2.90
N GLY A 15 -21.62 -16.42 -2.19
CA GLY A 15 -20.44 -15.94 -1.52
C GLY A 15 -19.60 -15.27 -2.59
N THR A 16 -19.60 -13.94 -2.61
CA THR A 16 -18.56 -13.18 -3.29
C THR A 16 -17.28 -13.63 -2.62
N ALA A 17 -16.48 -14.44 -3.32
CA ALA A 17 -15.12 -14.69 -2.87
C ALA A 17 -14.49 -13.31 -2.68
N ALA A 18 -14.09 -13.00 -1.45
CA ALA A 18 -13.33 -11.79 -1.20
C ALA A 18 -12.13 -11.80 -2.15
N PRO A 19 -11.80 -10.67 -2.79
CA PRO A 19 -10.63 -10.58 -3.63
C PRO A 19 -9.40 -11.06 -2.86
N ALA A 20 -8.58 -11.89 -3.49
CA ALA A 20 -7.37 -12.39 -2.86
C ALA A 20 -6.35 -11.24 -2.74
N GLN A 21 -6.18 -10.71 -1.53
CA GLN A 21 -5.09 -9.77 -1.22
C GLN A 21 -3.74 -10.37 -1.63
N PRO A 22 -2.77 -9.57 -2.08
CA PRO A 22 -1.46 -10.06 -2.45
C PRO A 22 -0.80 -10.76 -1.24
N SER A 23 -0.03 -11.81 -1.49
CA SER A 23 0.70 -12.48 -0.41
C SER A 23 1.95 -11.67 -0.03
N CYS A 24 2.18 -11.47 1.27
CA CYS A 24 3.40 -10.80 1.74
C CYS A 24 4.63 -11.65 1.35
N PRO A 25 5.66 -11.07 0.72
CA PRO A 25 6.86 -11.82 0.32
C PRO A 25 7.74 -12.21 1.51
N GLY A 26 7.51 -11.61 2.68
CA GLY A 26 8.22 -11.87 3.92
C GLY A 26 7.65 -11.02 5.05
N THR A 27 8.44 -10.87 6.12
CA THR A 27 8.13 -9.99 7.26
C THR A 27 8.90 -8.68 7.18
N ALA A 28 8.47 -7.69 7.95
CA ALA A 28 9.19 -6.44 8.17
C ALA A 28 9.93 -6.45 9.51
N THR A 29 11.05 -5.73 9.55
CA THR A 29 11.75 -5.35 10.79
C THR A 29 11.63 -3.85 10.98
N LEU A 30 11.20 -3.42 12.17
CA LEU A 30 11.07 -2.03 12.59
C LEU A 30 12.20 -1.65 13.54
N THR A 31 12.91 -0.58 13.23
CA THR A 31 13.95 0.01 14.08
C THR A 31 13.40 1.24 14.78
N VAL A 32 13.53 1.26 16.10
CA VAL A 32 12.98 2.32 16.95
C VAL A 32 14.09 3.30 17.29
N PHE A 33 13.83 4.58 17.01
CA PHE A 33 14.66 5.71 17.38
C PHE A 33 13.89 6.62 18.35
N ALA A 34 14.63 7.24 19.26
CA ALA A 34 14.12 8.30 20.11
C ALA A 34 15.05 9.51 20.01
N GLU A 35 14.52 10.67 19.67
CA GLU A 35 15.20 11.95 19.87
C GLU A 35 14.99 12.39 21.32
N ASN A 36 15.93 12.04 22.19
CA ASN A 36 15.88 12.36 23.61
C ASN A 36 16.37 13.79 23.87
N LEU A 37 15.42 14.71 24.02
CA LEU A 37 15.67 16.11 24.37
C LEU A 37 15.70 16.35 25.90
N SER A 38 15.55 15.29 26.71
CA SER A 38 15.55 15.38 28.16
C SER A 38 16.96 15.30 28.75
N ALA A 39 17.09 15.65 30.03
CA ALA A 39 18.34 15.48 30.78
C ALA A 39 18.58 14.03 31.25
N ALA A 40 17.61 13.12 31.08
CA ALA A 40 17.76 11.73 31.50
C ALA A 40 18.70 10.99 30.54
N SER A 41 19.73 10.33 31.08
CA SER A 41 20.69 9.53 30.31
C SER A 41 20.11 8.21 29.80
N THR A 42 18.98 7.79 30.35
CA THR A 42 18.27 6.57 29.96
C THR A 42 16.78 6.78 30.12
N ILE A 43 16.01 6.33 29.13
CA ILE A 43 14.55 6.47 29.09
C ILE A 43 13.94 5.14 28.69
N ASP A 44 13.00 4.65 29.49
CA ASP A 44 12.22 3.47 29.14
C ASP A 44 11.01 3.88 28.31
N VAL A 45 11.00 3.43 27.06
CA VAL A 45 9.97 3.67 26.06
C VAL A 45 9.07 2.44 25.99
N ALA A 46 7.81 2.57 26.42
CA ALA A 46 6.79 1.56 26.21
C ALA A 46 6.13 1.79 24.86
N LEU A 47 6.18 0.79 23.99
CA LEU A 47 5.61 0.82 22.65
C LEU A 47 4.55 -0.25 22.50
N GLU A 48 3.46 0.12 21.86
CA GLU A 48 2.50 -0.83 21.31
C GLU A 48 2.24 -0.46 19.85
N GLY A 49 1.96 -1.46 19.03
CA GLY A 49 1.61 -1.23 17.65
C GLY A 49 0.62 -2.28 17.16
N GLU A 50 -0.24 -1.88 16.24
CA GLU A 50 -1.24 -2.73 15.60
C GLU A 50 -1.29 -2.44 14.11
N LEU A 51 -1.42 -3.49 13.30
CA LEU A 51 -1.67 -3.36 11.87
C LEU A 51 -3.03 -2.69 11.69
N ALA A 52 -3.08 -1.61 10.90
CA ALA A 52 -4.26 -0.77 10.83
C ALA A 52 -5.46 -1.57 10.25
N ALA A 53 -6.61 -1.48 10.91
CA ALA A 53 -7.78 -2.32 10.58
C ALA A 53 -8.42 -1.98 9.22
N ASP A 54 -8.18 -0.75 8.75
CA ASP A 54 -8.60 -0.20 7.45
C ASP A 54 -7.59 -0.49 6.32
N ALA A 55 -6.45 -1.11 6.62
CA ALA A 55 -5.36 -1.32 5.69
C ALA A 55 -5.71 -2.35 4.58
N ALA A 56 -5.55 -1.94 3.33
CA ALA A 56 -5.57 -2.85 2.17
C ALA A 56 -4.18 -3.49 1.97
N THR A 57 -3.65 -4.10 3.03
CA THR A 57 -2.31 -4.68 3.08
C THR A 57 -2.26 -6.09 2.48
N CYS A 58 -1.04 -6.61 2.30
CA CYS A 58 -0.80 -8.01 1.94
C CYS A 58 -1.21 -8.97 3.07
N VAL A 59 -1.50 -10.22 2.71
CA VAL A 59 -1.78 -11.31 3.66
C VAL A 59 -0.57 -12.23 3.76
N GLY A 60 -0.19 -12.65 4.96
CA GLY A 60 0.98 -13.50 5.12
C GLY A 60 1.35 -13.79 6.56
N THR A 61 2.56 -14.29 6.75
CA THR A 61 3.14 -14.52 8.08
C THR A 61 3.64 -13.20 8.69
N GLY A 62 3.52 -13.07 10.00
CA GLY A 62 4.02 -11.94 10.76
C GLY A 62 3.09 -11.61 11.93
N ALA A 63 3.60 -10.94 12.95
CA ALA A 63 2.76 -10.39 14.00
C ALA A 63 1.97 -9.21 13.44
N THR A 64 0.67 -9.12 13.78
CA THR A 64 -0.21 -7.99 13.45
C THR A 64 -0.38 -7.03 14.62
N SER A 65 0.28 -7.32 15.75
CA SER A 65 0.30 -6.47 16.93
C SER A 65 1.54 -6.77 17.76
N TYR A 66 2.03 -5.79 18.51
CA TYR A 66 3.10 -5.99 19.49
C TYR A 66 2.93 -5.06 20.70
N ARG A 67 3.57 -5.42 21.83
CA ARG A 67 3.73 -4.57 23.01
C ARG A 67 5.09 -4.86 23.61
N GLU A 68 5.95 -3.84 23.69
CA GLU A 68 7.33 -3.97 24.14
C GLU A 68 7.74 -2.76 24.99
N THR A 69 8.80 -2.92 25.79
CA THR A 69 9.45 -1.82 26.50
C THR A 69 10.93 -1.83 26.20
N MET A 70 11.47 -0.70 25.75
CA MET A 70 12.85 -0.54 25.31
C MET A 70 13.55 0.54 26.12
N ALA A 71 14.78 0.27 26.56
CA ALA A 71 15.62 1.26 27.21
C ALA A 71 16.44 2.02 26.16
N CYS A 72 16.13 3.30 25.94
CA CYS A 72 16.87 4.20 25.08
C CYS A 72 17.97 4.90 25.90
N MET A 73 19.24 4.67 25.56
CA MET A 73 20.38 5.24 26.30
C MET A 73 21.05 6.38 25.51
N GLY A 74 21.34 7.49 26.17
CA GLY A 74 21.96 8.68 25.57
C GLY A 74 21.00 9.86 25.41
N SER A 75 21.50 10.94 24.82
CA SER A 75 20.77 12.18 24.51
C SER A 75 20.85 12.49 23.02
N GLY A 76 19.89 13.23 22.47
CA GLY A 76 19.75 13.41 21.02
C GLY A 76 19.10 12.19 20.38
N THR A 77 19.31 12.00 19.08
CA THR A 77 18.81 10.80 18.36
C THR A 77 19.54 9.56 18.87
N VAL A 78 18.80 8.61 19.43
CA VAL A 78 19.33 7.33 19.92
C VAL A 78 18.55 6.16 19.34
N ARG A 79 19.25 5.09 18.97
CA ARG A 79 18.66 3.83 18.54
C ARG A 79 18.28 3.00 19.77
N CYS A 80 16.98 2.77 19.99
CA CYS A 80 16.46 2.09 21.17
C CYS A 80 16.45 0.56 21.02
N GLY A 81 16.22 0.06 19.80
CA GLY A 81 16.10 -1.38 19.54
C GLY A 81 15.39 -1.69 18.22
N GLN A 82 15.10 -2.97 18.00
CA GLN A 82 14.41 -3.47 16.81
C GLN A 82 13.29 -4.45 17.17
N LEU A 83 12.24 -4.46 16.35
CA LEU A 83 11.13 -5.41 16.37
C LEU A 83 11.11 -6.14 15.04
N GLY A 84 11.34 -7.46 15.06
CA GLY A 84 11.31 -8.30 13.87
C GLY A 84 9.98 -9.03 13.68
N ALA A 85 9.87 -9.73 12.55
CA ALA A 85 8.75 -10.62 12.23
C ALA A 85 7.37 -9.94 12.22
N LEU A 86 7.31 -8.64 11.89
CA LEU A 86 6.05 -7.91 11.74
C LEU A 86 5.44 -8.17 10.37
N GLN A 87 4.12 -8.17 10.27
CA GLN A 87 3.46 -8.19 8.96
C GLN A 87 3.67 -6.83 8.26
N PRO A 88 4.13 -6.80 7.00
CA PRO A 88 4.25 -5.54 6.25
C PRO A 88 2.87 -4.89 6.00
N GLY A 89 2.85 -3.58 5.78
CA GLY A 89 1.62 -2.79 5.56
C GLY A 89 1.56 -1.52 6.40
N ALA A 90 0.39 -0.90 6.46
CA ALA A 90 0.14 0.28 7.30
C ALA A 90 -0.07 -0.10 8.78
N TRP A 91 0.67 0.57 9.67
CA TRP A 91 0.63 0.34 11.11
C TRP A 91 0.28 1.62 11.87
N VAL A 92 -0.38 1.44 13.01
CA VAL A 92 -0.52 2.46 14.04
C VAL A 92 0.43 2.11 15.18
N HIS A 93 1.31 3.05 15.55
CA HIS A 93 2.24 2.93 16.66
C HIS A 93 1.86 3.91 17.77
N ARG A 94 1.92 3.45 19.02
CA ARG A 94 1.64 4.26 20.20
C ARG A 94 2.81 4.18 21.17
N LEU A 95 3.24 5.35 21.60
CA LEU A 95 4.34 5.55 22.54
C LEU A 95 3.79 5.96 23.90
N ALA A 96 4.31 5.37 24.97
CA ALA A 96 4.17 5.87 26.33
C ALA A 96 5.55 5.94 27.01
N VAL A 97 5.87 7.09 27.61
CA VAL A 97 7.16 7.33 28.25
C VAL A 97 7.02 8.22 29.48
N THR A 98 7.85 7.99 30.50
CA THR A 98 7.90 8.82 31.71
C THR A 98 9.26 9.51 31.82
N VAL A 99 9.25 10.83 31.83
CA VAL A 99 10.44 11.66 32.04
C VAL A 99 10.40 12.25 33.46
N PRO A 100 11.49 12.20 34.25
CA PRO A 100 11.51 12.78 35.58
C PRO A 100 11.09 14.24 35.61
N GLY A 101 10.12 14.57 36.46
CA GLY A 101 9.59 15.94 36.58
C GLY A 101 8.64 16.34 35.45
N SER A 102 8.24 15.43 34.55
CA SER A 102 7.25 15.62 33.50
C SER A 102 5.96 14.84 33.79
N ALA A 103 4.84 15.26 33.21
CA ALA A 103 3.69 14.36 33.06
C ALA A 103 4.06 13.20 32.10
N PRO A 104 3.36 12.04 32.18
CA PRO A 104 3.53 10.96 31.21
C PRO A 104 3.29 11.47 29.79
N GLN A 105 4.16 11.08 28.85
CA GLN A 105 4.02 11.46 27.45
C GLN A 105 3.37 10.30 26.72
N GLN A 106 2.27 10.59 26.03
CA GLN A 106 1.59 9.65 25.16
C GLN A 106 1.49 10.25 23.78
N GLN A 107 1.92 9.50 22.76
CA GLN A 107 1.89 9.95 21.38
C GLN A 107 1.47 8.79 20.47
N ALA A 108 0.92 9.08 19.29
CA ALA A 108 0.52 8.08 18.29
C ALA A 108 0.91 8.52 16.87
N GLN A 109 1.37 7.58 16.05
CA GLN A 109 1.85 7.84 14.69
C GLN A 109 1.55 6.65 13.79
N ARG A 110 1.18 6.93 12.54
CA ARG A 110 1.02 5.92 11.48
C ARG A 110 2.30 5.79 10.67
N LEU A 111 2.67 4.56 10.30
CA LEU A 111 3.85 4.28 9.47
C LEU A 111 3.59 3.06 8.57
N VAL A 112 4.12 3.09 7.34
CA VAL A 112 4.07 1.95 6.43
C VAL A 112 5.37 1.14 6.53
N LEU A 113 5.21 -0.14 6.90
CA LEU A 113 6.29 -1.09 7.01
C LEU A 113 6.42 -1.90 5.71
N VAL A 114 7.63 -1.93 5.17
CA VAL A 114 7.99 -2.67 3.96
C VAL A 114 8.74 -3.94 4.35
N ALA A 115 8.43 -5.07 3.69
CA ALA A 115 9.11 -6.33 3.89
C ALA A 115 10.62 -6.23 3.59
N GLY A 116 11.43 -6.88 4.42
CA GLY A 116 12.87 -6.92 4.28
C GLY A 116 13.58 -6.94 5.63
N SER A 117 14.80 -7.47 5.63
CA SER A 117 15.74 -7.28 6.73
C SER A 117 16.21 -5.81 6.79
N PRO A 118 16.80 -5.33 7.90
CA PRO A 118 17.36 -3.98 8.00
C PRO A 118 18.35 -3.60 6.88
N THR A 119 19.08 -4.57 6.32
CA THR A 119 19.99 -4.33 5.18
C THR A 119 19.25 -4.10 3.85
N GLU A 120 18.04 -4.65 3.72
CA GLU A 120 17.21 -4.58 2.53
C GLU A 120 16.21 -3.42 2.61
N ALA A 121 15.56 -3.25 3.77
CA ALA A 121 14.54 -2.25 4.03
C ALA A 121 14.77 -1.56 5.39
N SER A 122 14.85 -0.24 5.36
CA SER A 122 14.87 0.63 6.53
C SER A 122 13.43 0.96 6.91
N ASN A 123 12.93 0.40 8.01
CA ASN A 123 11.68 0.87 8.62
C ASN A 123 12.04 1.55 9.94
N ALA A 124 12.24 2.86 9.90
CA ALA A 124 12.60 3.65 11.07
C ALA A 124 11.34 4.30 11.67
N LEU A 125 11.07 4.01 12.94
CA LEU A 125 10.08 4.71 13.74
C LEU A 125 10.82 5.64 14.70
N SER A 126 10.72 6.95 14.48
CA SER A 126 11.38 7.97 15.29
C SER A 126 10.39 8.75 16.14
N TRP A 127 10.71 8.96 17.40
CA TRP A 127 9.91 9.74 18.35
C TRP A 127 10.72 10.83 19.03
N THR A 128 10.22 12.07 19.04
CA THR A 128 10.79 13.10 19.91
C THR A 128 10.29 12.93 21.34
N ILE A 129 11.23 12.78 22.28
CA ILE A 129 10.98 12.69 23.72
C ILE A 129 11.31 14.04 24.33
N TYR A 130 10.28 14.75 24.78
CA TYR A 130 10.40 16.12 25.26
C TYR A 130 10.88 16.16 26.71
N PRO A 131 11.64 17.19 27.13
CA PRO A 131 12.06 17.33 28.52
C PRO A 131 10.89 17.58 29.47
N LYS A 132 9.78 18.13 28.96
CA LYS A 132 8.60 18.49 29.75
C LYS A 132 7.31 18.35 28.94
N THR A 133 6.38 17.59 29.51
CA THR A 133 5.01 17.42 29.01
C THR A 133 3.99 17.99 29.98
N PHE A 134 2.98 18.60 29.40
CA PHE A 134 1.79 19.13 30.05
C PHE A 134 0.57 18.41 29.47
N VAL A 135 -0.38 18.02 30.34
CA VAL A 135 -1.57 17.27 29.94
C VAL A 135 -2.80 18.12 30.23
N VAL A 136 -3.64 18.31 29.21
CA VAL A 136 -4.96 18.92 29.35
C VAL A 136 -5.93 17.83 29.81
N GLU A 137 -6.35 17.92 31.08
CA GLU A 137 -7.06 16.83 31.78
C GLU A 137 -8.58 16.83 31.56
N ASP A 138 -9.15 17.93 31.05
CA ASP A 138 -10.59 18.10 30.87
C ASP A 138 -10.89 19.05 29.69
N THR A 139 -12.18 19.21 29.37
CA THR A 139 -12.64 20.03 28.24
C THR A 139 -12.80 21.51 28.60
N THR A 140 -12.22 21.99 29.70
CA THR A 140 -12.37 23.38 30.13
C THR A 140 -11.28 24.28 29.54
N GLU A 141 -11.68 25.50 29.16
CA GLU A 141 -10.75 26.54 28.72
C GLU A 141 -9.68 26.85 29.77
N THR A 142 -10.04 26.82 31.06
CA THR A 142 -9.09 27.07 32.16
C THR A 142 -7.97 26.05 32.17
N SER A 143 -8.28 24.77 31.99
CA SER A 143 -7.30 23.69 31.91
C SER A 143 -6.36 23.89 30.73
N LEU A 144 -6.92 24.10 29.52
CA LEU A 144 -6.13 24.33 28.31
C LEU A 144 -5.17 25.52 28.45
N ARG A 145 -5.69 26.69 28.86
CA ARG A 145 -4.86 27.91 28.99
C ARG A 145 -3.77 27.75 30.03
N ALA A 146 -4.04 27.09 31.15
CA ALA A 146 -3.04 26.85 32.19
C ALA A 146 -1.88 26.00 31.65
N GLN A 147 -2.17 24.93 30.91
CA GLN A 147 -1.14 24.07 30.33
C GLN A 147 -0.34 24.79 29.24
N LEU A 148 -1.00 25.51 28.34
CA LEU A 148 -0.32 26.28 27.29
C LEU A 148 0.58 27.38 27.86
N ALA A 149 0.12 28.10 28.89
CA ALA A 149 0.92 29.12 29.56
C ALA A 149 2.13 28.52 30.30
N ALA A 150 1.94 27.37 30.97
CA ALA A 150 3.03 26.66 31.64
C ALA A 150 4.05 26.11 30.64
N ALA A 151 3.60 25.60 29.50
CA ALA A 151 4.44 25.15 28.39
C ALA A 151 5.26 26.31 27.81
N ALA A 152 4.62 27.43 27.50
CA ALA A 152 5.28 28.62 26.97
C ALA A 152 6.30 29.25 27.94
N ALA A 153 6.08 29.12 29.25
CA ALA A 153 6.99 29.63 30.28
C ALA A 153 8.21 28.73 30.53
N TYR A 154 8.21 27.50 30.02
CA TYR A 154 9.32 26.57 30.19
C TYR A 154 10.50 26.96 29.28
N PRO A 155 11.76 26.93 29.76
CA PRO A 155 12.92 27.42 29.01
C PRO A 155 13.37 26.50 27.87
N GLY A 156 12.82 25.29 27.72
CA GLY A 156 13.15 24.31 26.68
C GLY A 156 11.96 23.98 25.77
N PRO A 157 12.13 23.04 24.81
CA PRO A 157 11.02 22.53 24.03
C PRO A 157 10.02 21.79 24.93
N THR A 158 8.74 21.91 24.65
CA THR A 158 7.67 21.29 25.45
C THR A 158 6.64 20.58 24.59
N LEU A 159 6.01 19.57 25.18
CA LEU A 159 4.88 18.87 24.60
C LEU A 159 3.62 19.15 25.41
N VAL A 160 2.53 19.51 24.75
CA VAL A 160 1.20 19.61 25.32
C VAL A 160 0.35 18.50 24.70
N THR A 161 -0.19 17.63 25.52
CA THR A 161 -1.05 16.51 25.10
C THR A 161 -2.41 16.59 25.79
N PHE A 162 -3.34 15.72 25.40
CA PHE A 162 -4.70 15.69 25.93
C PHE A 162 -4.97 14.32 26.58
N ALA A 163 -5.60 14.32 27.75
CA ALA A 163 -5.91 13.09 28.44
C ALA A 163 -6.91 12.26 27.63
N ARG A 164 -6.55 11.02 27.27
CA ARG A 164 -7.41 10.11 26.48
C ARG A 164 -8.75 9.78 27.14
N THR A 165 -8.83 9.93 28.47
CA THR A 165 -10.09 9.78 29.22
C THR A 165 -11.06 10.94 28.98
N ALA A 166 -10.55 12.15 28.78
CA ALA A 166 -11.34 13.32 28.44
C ALA A 166 -11.60 13.41 26.93
N PHE A 167 -10.64 13.00 26.10
CA PHE A 167 -10.67 13.05 24.64
C PHE A 167 -10.48 11.64 24.05
N PRO A 168 -11.56 10.84 23.94
CA PRO A 168 -11.48 9.40 23.65
C PRO A 168 -11.14 9.05 22.19
N GLY A 169 -11.24 10.00 21.25
CA GLY A 169 -10.90 9.81 19.84
C GLY A 169 -11.87 10.50 18.89
N ARG A 170 -11.58 10.46 17.59
CA ARG A 170 -12.34 11.18 16.55
C ARG A 170 -13.83 10.81 16.50
N SER A 171 -14.19 9.55 16.78
CA SER A 171 -15.58 9.07 16.78
C SER A 171 -16.43 9.63 17.94
N ALA A 172 -15.79 10.23 18.94
CA ALA A 172 -16.41 10.89 20.08
C ALA A 172 -15.63 12.17 20.42
N SER A 173 -15.48 13.04 19.41
CA SER A 173 -14.77 14.32 19.50
C SER A 173 -15.30 15.20 20.63
N ARG A 174 -14.42 15.99 21.24
CA ARG A 174 -14.78 16.89 22.34
C ARG A 174 -14.32 18.32 22.08
N THR A 175 -15.22 19.25 22.38
CA THR A 175 -15.00 20.68 22.18
C THR A 175 -14.54 21.38 23.44
N ILE A 176 -13.52 22.22 23.29
CA ILE A 176 -13.11 23.24 24.25
C ILE A 176 -13.57 24.58 23.69
N ASP A 177 -14.61 25.15 24.29
CA ASP A 177 -15.12 26.47 23.94
C ASP A 177 -14.23 27.57 24.52
N LEU A 178 -13.72 28.45 23.67
CA LEU A 178 -12.78 29.50 24.04
C LEU A 178 -13.45 30.88 24.08
N ALA A 179 -13.30 31.57 25.21
CA ALA A 179 -13.72 32.96 25.35
C ALA A 179 -12.75 33.94 24.65
N ARG A 180 -13.31 35.03 24.11
CA ARG A 180 -12.57 36.13 23.50
C ARG A 180 -11.75 36.92 24.54
N GLY A 181 -10.49 37.24 24.20
CA GLY A 181 -9.64 38.14 24.98
C GLY A 181 -8.80 39.09 24.11
N PRO A 182 -8.19 40.14 24.70
CA PRO A 182 -7.20 40.97 24.00
C PRO A 182 -5.89 40.20 23.79
N CYS A 183 -5.17 40.47 22.69
CA CYS A 183 -3.84 39.92 22.45
C CYS A 183 -2.72 40.89 22.90
N ASP A 184 -1.60 40.35 23.39
CA ASP A 184 -0.34 41.06 23.58
C ASP A 184 0.65 40.47 22.57
N PRO A 185 1.28 41.25 21.65
CA PRO A 185 1.49 42.72 21.67
C PRO A 185 0.42 43.60 21.01
N GLU A 186 -0.69 43.05 20.53
CA GLU A 186 -1.69 43.81 19.77
C GLU A 186 -3.06 43.88 20.48
N PRO A 187 -3.22 44.73 21.52
CA PRO A 187 -4.42 44.72 22.37
C PRO A 187 -5.70 45.14 21.64
N LEU A 188 -5.58 45.76 20.47
CA LEU A 188 -6.71 46.10 19.60
C LEU A 188 -7.20 44.91 18.78
N ARG A 189 -6.35 43.89 18.58
CA ARG A 189 -6.70 42.63 17.93
C ARG A 189 -7.06 41.60 19.00
N HIS A 190 -8.18 40.92 18.80
CA HIS A 190 -8.77 40.00 19.78
C HIS A 190 -8.80 38.60 19.19
N ALA A 191 -8.24 37.62 19.88
CA ALA A 191 -8.44 36.22 19.54
C ALA A 191 -9.11 35.50 20.71
N ALA A 192 -9.64 34.30 20.45
CA ALA A 192 -10.01 33.41 21.53
C ALA A 192 -8.72 32.96 22.26
N LEU A 193 -7.68 32.59 21.52
CA LEU A 193 -6.38 32.22 22.07
C LEU A 193 -5.25 32.99 21.39
N CYS A 194 -4.56 33.83 22.15
CA CYS A 194 -3.34 34.50 21.72
C CYS A 194 -2.15 33.72 22.26
N PHE A 195 -1.31 33.18 21.38
CA PHE A 195 -0.21 32.30 21.73
C PHE A 195 1.14 32.95 21.41
N THR A 196 1.87 33.33 22.46
CA THR A 196 3.18 33.99 22.38
C THR A 196 4.34 33.04 22.70
N GLY A 197 4.05 31.79 23.07
CA GLY A 197 5.04 30.74 23.34
C GLY A 197 5.85 30.37 22.10
N SER A 198 7.03 29.80 22.32
CA SER A 198 7.90 29.30 21.24
C SER A 198 8.46 27.94 21.63
N ARG A 199 8.73 27.06 20.65
CA ARG A 199 9.15 25.67 20.85
C ARG A 199 8.14 24.82 21.64
N VAL A 200 6.85 25.03 21.35
CA VAL A 200 5.75 24.25 21.95
C VAL A 200 5.11 23.38 20.88
N VAL A 201 5.05 22.07 21.15
CA VAL A 201 4.31 21.11 20.34
C VAL A 201 2.99 20.81 21.04
N VAL A 202 1.88 21.12 20.40
CA VAL A 202 0.53 20.73 20.81
C VAL A 202 0.12 19.53 19.99
N ASP A 203 0.03 18.37 20.64
CA ASP A 203 -0.31 17.10 20.02
C ASP A 203 -1.70 16.63 20.45
N ALA A 204 -2.62 16.66 19.50
CA ALA A 204 -4.01 16.24 19.66
C ALA A 204 -4.39 15.03 18.80
N LEU A 205 -3.41 14.30 18.26
CA LEU A 205 -3.67 13.04 17.57
C LEU A 205 -4.26 12.03 18.56
N ASP A 206 -5.28 11.29 18.11
CA ASP A 206 -5.90 10.27 18.95
C ASP A 206 -5.06 8.98 19.02
N ALA A 207 -5.60 7.94 19.66
CA ALA A 207 -4.90 6.67 19.80
C ALA A 207 -4.56 6.01 18.46
N ASP A 208 -5.30 6.32 17.40
CA ASP A 208 -5.11 5.76 16.06
C ASP A 208 -4.24 6.66 15.17
N GLY A 209 -3.72 7.77 15.73
CA GLY A 209 -2.94 8.75 14.98
C GLY A 209 -3.81 9.61 14.07
N GLU A 210 -5.11 9.69 14.34
CA GLU A 210 -6.06 10.46 13.54
C GLU A 210 -6.32 11.85 14.15
N PRO A 211 -6.59 12.86 13.32
CA PRO A 211 -6.91 14.21 13.79
C PRO A 211 -8.38 14.38 14.16
N GLY A 212 -8.67 15.43 14.94
CA GLY A 212 -10.02 15.94 15.18
C GLY A 212 -10.73 15.39 16.42
N ALA A 213 -10.06 14.59 17.24
CA ALA A 213 -10.58 14.21 18.55
C ALA A 213 -10.73 15.41 19.51
N VAL A 214 -9.82 16.38 19.40
CA VAL A 214 -9.82 17.62 20.17
C VAL A 214 -10.27 18.77 19.25
N VAL A 215 -11.38 19.40 19.62
CA VAL A 215 -11.93 20.54 18.90
C VAL A 215 -11.67 21.81 19.72
N TRP A 216 -11.03 22.80 19.11
CA TRP A 216 -10.99 24.17 19.64
C TRP A 216 -12.03 24.99 18.90
N SER A 217 -12.99 25.53 19.63
CA SER A 217 -14.08 26.30 19.05
C SER A 217 -14.20 27.67 19.71
N VAL A 218 -14.75 28.62 18.98
CA VAL A 218 -15.08 29.94 19.49
C VAL A 218 -16.57 30.21 19.24
N GLY A 219 -17.40 30.00 20.26
CA GLY A 219 -18.84 30.24 20.20
C GLY A 219 -19.25 31.72 20.21
N THR A 220 -18.30 32.65 20.13
CA THR A 220 -18.53 34.11 20.20
C THR A 220 -17.76 34.86 19.11
N ARG A 221 -18.02 36.17 18.95
CA ARG A 221 -17.45 37.02 17.90
C ARG A 221 -15.98 37.45 18.18
N ALA A 222 -15.03 36.51 18.22
CA ALA A 222 -13.59 36.84 18.24
C ALA A 222 -13.08 37.23 16.84
N LEU A 223 -11.95 37.97 16.72
CA LEU A 223 -11.35 38.26 15.40
C LEU A 223 -10.58 37.04 14.87
N SER A 224 -10.03 36.20 15.75
CA SER A 224 -9.54 34.86 15.39
C SER A 224 -9.79 33.83 16.49
N LEU A 225 -9.78 32.53 16.16
CA LEU A 225 -9.80 31.46 17.16
C LEU A 225 -8.41 31.37 17.78
N LEU A 226 -7.39 31.14 16.96
CA LEU A 226 -5.99 31.07 17.38
C LEU A 226 -5.18 32.17 16.69
N ARG A 227 -4.33 32.86 17.45
CA ARG A 227 -3.35 33.80 16.92
C ARG A 227 -1.95 33.48 17.46
N VAL A 228 -1.00 33.20 16.58
CA VAL A 228 0.35 32.76 16.93
C VAL A 228 1.37 33.88 16.66
N TYR A 229 2.14 34.23 17.68
CA TYR A 229 3.17 35.27 17.65
C TYR A 229 4.61 34.74 17.85
N GLY A 230 4.75 33.57 18.48
CA GLY A 230 6.06 32.96 18.73
C GLY A 230 6.51 32.04 17.59
N SER A 231 7.70 31.45 17.73
CA SER A 231 8.35 30.64 16.70
C SER A 231 8.45 29.16 17.07
N ASP A 232 8.71 28.33 16.06
CA ASP A 232 9.07 26.91 16.24
C ASP A 232 7.98 26.10 16.97
N ASN A 233 6.71 26.48 16.81
CA ASN A 233 5.59 25.77 17.40
C ASN A 233 4.96 24.79 16.41
N VAL A 234 4.45 23.68 16.92
CA VAL A 234 3.73 22.69 16.11
C VAL A 234 2.34 22.52 16.70
N PHE A 235 1.32 22.64 15.86
CA PHE A 235 -0.05 22.30 16.20
C PHE A 235 -0.48 21.12 15.33
N ARG A 236 -0.64 19.95 15.95
CA ARG A 236 -0.95 18.72 15.23
C ARG A 236 -2.17 18.00 15.77
N GLY A 237 -2.95 17.39 14.87
CA GLY A 237 -4.12 16.59 15.23
C GLY A 237 -5.37 17.37 15.65
N LEU A 238 -5.34 18.70 15.62
CA LEU A 238 -6.44 19.54 16.11
C LEU A 238 -7.54 19.72 15.07
N LEU A 239 -8.78 19.88 15.53
CA LEU A 239 -9.84 20.53 14.76
C LEU A 239 -10.00 21.97 15.25
N PHE A 240 -9.69 22.93 14.39
CA PHE A 240 -9.91 24.35 14.61
C PHE A 240 -11.26 24.74 14.02
N GLU A 241 -12.21 25.11 14.88
CA GLU A 241 -13.55 25.52 14.47
C GLU A 241 -13.72 27.04 14.59
N GLY A 242 -13.76 27.72 13.44
CA GLY A 242 -14.13 29.12 13.36
C GLY A 242 -15.58 29.37 13.81
N SER A 243 -15.86 30.57 14.32
CA SER A 243 -17.21 30.96 14.76
C SER A 243 -18.22 30.79 13.63
N ARG A 244 -19.22 29.94 13.90
CA ARG A 244 -20.41 29.75 13.07
C ARG A 244 -21.59 30.64 13.47
N THR A 245 -21.44 31.48 14.50
CA THR A 245 -22.55 32.36 14.94
C THR A 245 -22.96 33.32 13.81
N GLN A 246 -24.19 33.17 13.31
CA GLN A 246 -24.72 34.06 12.27
C GLN A 246 -24.76 35.50 12.79
N GLN A 247 -24.42 36.45 11.92
CA GLN A 247 -24.72 37.85 12.18
C GLN A 247 -26.23 37.99 12.39
N ASN A 248 -26.66 38.61 13.51
CA ASN A 248 -28.06 38.93 13.71
C ASN A 248 -28.56 39.74 12.51
N SER A 249 -29.54 39.20 11.79
CA SER A 249 -30.30 39.86 10.70
C SER A 249 -31.20 41.02 11.20
N ALA A 250 -30.82 41.67 12.29
CA ALA A 250 -31.53 42.76 12.95
C ALA A 250 -30.74 44.08 12.92
N GLN A 251 -29.94 44.32 11.86
CA GLN A 251 -29.56 45.69 11.49
C GLN A 251 -30.68 46.34 10.68
N PRO A 252 -30.99 47.63 10.92
CA PRO A 252 -32.23 48.26 10.47
C PRO A 252 -32.27 48.41 8.95
N THR A 253 -33.39 48.00 8.34
CA THR A 253 -33.71 48.29 6.95
C THR A 253 -33.58 49.79 6.68
N CYS A 254 -32.79 50.20 5.67
CA CYS A 254 -32.72 51.58 5.19
C CYS A 254 -34.12 52.07 4.78
N PRO A 255 -34.71 53.06 5.46
CA PRO A 255 -36.09 53.42 5.23
C PRO A 255 -36.21 54.66 4.33
N TYR A 256 -35.65 54.69 3.12
CA TYR A 256 -35.97 55.76 2.16
C TYR A 256 -35.95 55.29 0.70
N ALA A 257 -37.10 55.42 0.04
CA ALA A 257 -37.24 55.39 -1.42
C ALA A 257 -36.74 56.72 -2.03
N PRO A 258 -36.25 56.73 -3.29
CA PRO A 258 -35.52 57.87 -3.82
C PRO A 258 -36.46 59.00 -4.26
N ALA A 259 -36.31 60.17 -3.63
CA ALA A 259 -36.75 61.44 -4.20
C ALA A 259 -35.53 62.35 -4.33
N GLN A 260 -35.20 62.75 -5.56
CA GLN A 260 -34.05 63.59 -5.88
C GLN A 260 -34.19 65.02 -5.36
N PRO A 261 -33.08 65.66 -4.92
CA PRO A 261 -32.93 67.09 -5.14
C PRO A 261 -31.53 67.51 -5.66
N THR A 262 -31.54 68.58 -6.44
CA THR A 262 -30.41 69.27 -7.09
C THR A 262 -29.64 70.20 -6.11
N CYS A 263 -28.29 70.16 -6.06
CA CYS A 263 -27.46 71.20 -5.41
C CYS A 263 -27.13 72.32 -6.44
N PRO A 264 -27.46 73.60 -6.16
CA PRO A 264 -27.02 74.75 -6.94
C PRO A 264 -25.75 75.37 -6.30
N ASP A 265 -24.62 75.29 -7.03
CA ASP A 265 -23.29 75.92 -6.79
C ASP A 265 -22.15 74.89 -6.56
N PRO A 266 -21.20 74.75 -7.53
CA PRO A 266 -20.12 73.77 -7.46
C PRO A 266 -18.93 74.13 -6.54
N THR A 267 -18.93 75.29 -5.87
CA THR A 267 -17.70 75.82 -5.23
C THR A 267 -17.65 75.73 -3.70
N ARG A 268 -18.54 74.97 -3.06
CA ARG A 268 -18.45 74.69 -1.60
C ARG A 268 -17.93 73.27 -1.32
N PRO A 269 -17.10 73.05 -0.28
CA PRO A 269 -16.45 71.76 -0.04
C PRO A 269 -17.36 70.64 0.50
N ASN A 270 -18.65 70.91 0.79
CA ASN A 270 -19.51 70.01 1.58
C ASN A 270 -20.92 69.73 0.98
N CYS A 271 -21.15 69.71 -0.35
CA CYS A 271 -22.34 69.01 -0.88
C CYS A 271 -22.03 67.50 -0.92
N PRO A 272 -22.83 66.61 -0.29
CA PRO A 272 -22.64 65.16 -0.35
C PRO A 272 -22.95 64.60 -1.74
N ASP A 273 -22.21 63.55 -2.13
CA ASP A 273 -22.31 62.87 -3.42
C ASP A 273 -23.63 62.09 -3.55
N PRO A 274 -24.52 62.41 -4.51
CA PRO A 274 -25.77 61.68 -4.70
C PRO A 274 -25.58 60.24 -5.22
N ALA A 275 -24.36 59.80 -5.56
CA ALA A 275 -24.04 58.41 -5.90
C ALA A 275 -23.71 57.51 -4.69
N LYS A 276 -23.66 58.05 -3.48
CA LYS A 276 -23.40 57.28 -2.24
C LYS A 276 -24.35 57.74 -1.12
N PRO A 277 -25.53 57.12 -0.96
CA PRO A 277 -26.31 57.33 0.24
C PRO A 277 -25.57 56.71 1.42
N ASP A 278 -25.27 57.52 2.44
CA ASP A 278 -24.61 57.12 3.68
C ASP A 278 -25.38 55.97 4.37
N CYS A 279 -24.99 54.72 4.06
CA CYS A 279 -25.23 53.59 4.94
C CYS A 279 -24.22 53.67 6.08
N PRO A 280 -24.61 53.40 7.34
CA PRO A 280 -23.66 53.41 8.45
C PRO A 280 -22.52 52.42 8.17
N THR A 281 -21.29 52.91 8.17
CA THR A 281 -20.04 52.26 7.76
C THR A 281 -19.49 51.25 8.78
N THR A 282 -20.29 50.77 9.73
CA THR A 282 -19.83 49.70 10.62
C THR A 282 -19.93 48.37 9.89
N LYS A 283 -18.81 47.94 9.26
CA LYS A 283 -18.59 46.54 8.87
C LYS A 283 -18.97 45.68 10.08
N PRO A 284 -19.91 44.74 9.97
CA PRO A 284 -20.35 43.95 11.12
C PRO A 284 -19.17 43.25 11.79
N ASP A 285 -19.19 43.20 13.13
CA ASP A 285 -18.18 42.50 13.94
C ASP A 285 -18.23 41.00 13.66
N CYS A 286 -17.30 40.49 12.86
CA CYS A 286 -17.15 39.06 12.64
C CYS A 286 -15.69 38.63 12.52
N GLN A 287 -15.47 37.34 12.74
CA GLN A 287 -14.15 36.72 12.77
C GLN A 287 -13.45 36.86 11.42
N VAL A 288 -12.22 37.36 11.47
CA VAL A 288 -11.37 37.65 10.31
C VAL A 288 -10.62 36.40 9.86
N ASP A 289 -10.13 35.56 10.80
CA ASP A 289 -9.40 34.33 10.46
C ASP A 289 -9.72 33.20 11.47
N THR A 290 -9.78 31.92 11.09
CA THR A 290 -9.78 30.84 12.10
C THR A 290 -8.43 30.80 12.82
N VAL A 291 -7.33 30.64 12.07
CA VAL A 291 -5.97 30.66 12.60
C VAL A 291 -5.19 31.79 11.93
N ALA A 292 -4.52 32.62 12.72
CA ALA A 292 -3.64 33.68 12.22
C ALA A 292 -2.22 33.52 12.77
N ILE A 293 -1.22 33.44 11.90
CA ILE A 293 0.20 33.46 12.27
C ILE A 293 0.75 34.84 11.88
N THR A 294 1.20 35.60 12.87
CA THR A 294 1.38 37.05 12.69
C THR A 294 2.63 37.58 13.38
N GLY A 295 3.28 38.53 12.71
CA GLY A 295 4.43 39.24 13.24
C GLY A 295 5.76 38.57 12.90
N SER A 296 6.80 39.39 12.74
CA SER A 296 8.14 38.96 12.33
C SER A 296 8.83 37.92 13.22
N LYS A 297 8.34 37.72 14.45
CA LYS A 297 8.83 36.66 15.35
C LYS A 297 8.20 35.30 15.06
N ALA A 298 7.06 35.25 14.40
CA ALA A 298 6.35 34.02 14.10
C ALA A 298 6.97 33.31 12.89
N ARG A 299 7.98 32.48 13.16
CA ARG A 299 8.75 31.73 12.16
C ARG A 299 8.71 30.23 12.45
N ARG A 300 8.79 29.41 11.41
CA ARG A 300 8.88 27.94 11.49
C ARG A 300 7.75 27.30 12.31
N ASN A 301 6.58 27.95 12.38
CA ASN A 301 5.42 27.34 12.98
C ASN A 301 4.81 26.34 12.00
N ARG A 302 4.22 25.27 12.51
CA ARG A 302 3.61 24.20 11.72
C ARG A 302 2.18 23.96 12.15
N ILE A 303 1.28 23.96 11.17
CA ILE A 303 -0.06 23.37 11.29
C ILE A 303 -0.01 22.07 10.49
N GLU A 304 0.00 20.93 11.17
CA GLU A 304 0.19 19.63 10.52
C GLU A 304 -0.89 18.64 10.93
N HIS A 305 -1.28 17.74 10.03
CA HIS A 305 -2.32 16.73 10.30
C HIS A 305 -3.53 17.32 11.03
N SER A 306 -4.05 18.46 10.57
CA SER A 306 -5.09 19.20 11.29
C SER A 306 -6.28 19.51 10.39
N LEU A 307 -7.44 19.74 11.01
CA LEU A 307 -8.66 20.13 10.35
C LEU A 307 -8.93 21.60 10.69
N VAL A 308 -9.09 22.47 9.68
CA VAL A 308 -9.40 23.89 9.87
C VAL A 308 -10.72 24.21 9.20
N VAL A 309 -11.70 24.55 10.01
CA VAL A 309 -13.00 25.02 9.56
C VAL A 309 -13.02 26.55 9.62
N GLY A 310 -13.24 27.18 8.48
CA GLY A 310 -13.21 28.63 8.34
C GLY A 310 -14.39 29.33 9.02
N PRO A 311 -14.25 30.63 9.32
CA PRO A 311 -15.27 31.42 9.98
C PRO A 311 -16.31 31.95 8.98
N THR A 312 -17.43 32.47 9.49
CA THR A 312 -18.53 33.00 8.66
C THR A 312 -18.22 34.27 7.85
N CYS A 313 -17.05 34.89 8.04
CA CYS A 313 -16.69 36.16 7.38
C CYS A 313 -15.27 36.24 6.79
N GLY A 314 -14.42 35.30 7.15
CA GLY A 314 -12.97 35.48 7.07
C GLY A 314 -12.25 34.29 6.46
N ASP A 315 -10.93 34.31 6.55
CA ASP A 315 -10.07 33.25 6.04
C ASP A 315 -10.02 32.07 7.02
N ALA A 316 -9.75 30.86 6.55
CA ALA A 316 -9.47 29.76 7.48
C ALA A 316 -8.08 29.92 8.11
N LEU A 317 -7.06 30.26 7.32
CA LEU A 317 -5.70 30.52 7.78
C LEU A 317 -5.14 31.81 7.18
N SER A 318 -4.50 32.62 8.00
CA SER A 318 -3.70 33.77 7.56
C SER A 318 -2.25 33.69 8.05
N VAL A 319 -1.31 34.10 7.19
CA VAL A 319 0.09 34.37 7.54
C VAL A 319 0.42 35.79 7.14
N ASP A 320 0.62 36.66 8.14
CA ASP A 320 0.68 38.10 7.93
C ASP A 320 1.81 38.81 8.68
N SER A 321 2.02 40.09 8.36
CA SER A 321 2.87 41.03 9.11
C SER A 321 4.31 40.51 9.31
N ASP A 322 4.95 40.14 8.20
CA ASP A 322 6.31 39.58 8.17
C ASP A 322 6.49 38.23 8.88
N ALA A 323 5.41 37.50 9.18
CA ALA A 323 5.53 36.14 9.70
C ALA A 323 6.23 35.22 8.67
N GLY A 324 7.14 34.38 9.13
CA GLY A 324 7.82 33.39 8.30
C GLY A 324 9.11 33.87 7.60
N GLN A 325 9.55 35.10 7.86
CA GLN A 325 10.77 35.63 7.24
C GLN A 325 12.01 34.75 7.50
N PRO A 326 12.91 34.55 6.52
CA PRO A 326 14.14 33.80 6.72
C PRO A 326 15.05 34.47 7.77
N ASP A 327 15.87 33.67 8.45
CA ASP A 327 16.87 34.14 9.42
C ASP A 327 18.20 33.36 9.29
N ASP A 328 19.15 33.62 10.19
CA ASP A 328 20.49 32.98 10.18
C ASP A 328 20.42 31.44 10.30
N GLN A 329 19.27 30.86 10.65
CA GLN A 329 19.06 29.43 10.77
C GLN A 329 18.49 28.79 9.49
N GLY A 330 18.20 29.59 8.45
CA GLY A 330 17.68 29.12 7.17
C GLY A 330 16.26 29.63 6.89
N PRO A 331 15.45 28.85 6.13
CA PRO A 331 14.07 29.21 5.83
C PRO A 331 13.25 29.44 7.10
N GLY A 332 12.47 30.52 7.10
CA GLY A 332 11.64 30.91 8.23
C GLY A 332 10.18 30.52 8.08
N ASP A 333 9.81 29.98 6.91
CA ASP A 333 8.45 29.82 6.44
C ASP A 333 7.57 29.09 7.46
N ASN A 334 6.33 29.57 7.60
CA ASN A 334 5.34 28.83 8.37
C ASN A 334 4.73 27.76 7.46
N VAL A 335 4.59 26.54 7.97
CA VAL A 335 4.23 25.37 7.16
C VAL A 335 2.82 24.92 7.51
N ILE A 336 2.00 24.73 6.48
CA ILE A 336 0.71 24.03 6.56
C ILE A 336 0.86 22.74 5.78
N VAL A 337 0.76 21.58 6.44
CA VAL A 337 1.04 20.30 5.81
C VAL A 337 0.04 19.22 6.21
N GLU A 338 -0.30 18.33 5.27
CA GLU A 338 -1.20 17.18 5.52
C GLU A 338 -2.50 17.58 6.25
N SER A 339 -3.00 18.78 5.95
CA SER A 339 -4.12 19.38 6.64
C SER A 339 -5.33 19.53 5.71
N ARG A 340 -6.52 19.58 6.30
CA ARG A 340 -7.77 19.82 5.58
C ARG A 340 -8.34 21.18 5.98
N ILE A 341 -8.59 22.02 5.00
CA ILE A 341 -9.01 23.42 5.20
C ILE A 341 -10.30 23.67 4.42
N THR A 342 -11.36 24.07 5.12
CA THR A 342 -12.68 24.13 4.50
C THR A 342 -13.63 25.15 5.09
N GLY A 343 -14.65 25.54 4.31
CA GLY A 343 -15.81 26.28 4.80
C GLY A 343 -15.52 27.73 5.18
N ALA A 344 -14.42 28.32 4.71
CA ALA A 344 -14.13 29.73 4.91
C ALA A 344 -15.03 30.61 4.05
N ALA A 345 -15.51 31.72 4.63
CA ALA A 345 -16.29 32.71 3.90
C ALA A 345 -15.44 33.62 2.99
N ASP A 346 -14.12 33.67 3.19
CA ASP A 346 -13.16 34.32 2.31
C ASP A 346 -12.19 33.28 1.69
N ARG A 347 -10.92 33.23 2.10
CA ARG A 347 -9.92 32.29 1.56
C ARG A 347 -9.72 31.07 2.44
N GLY A 348 -9.33 29.95 1.84
CA GLY A 348 -8.77 28.83 2.60
C GLY A 348 -7.47 29.25 3.31
N VAL A 349 -6.49 29.72 2.54
CA VAL A 349 -5.22 30.25 3.06
C VAL A 349 -4.93 31.60 2.40
N LYS A 350 -4.61 32.59 3.21
CA LYS A 350 -4.17 33.91 2.75
C LYS A 350 -2.81 34.27 3.33
N VAL A 351 -1.90 34.71 2.48
CA VAL A 351 -0.58 35.20 2.88
C VAL A 351 -0.44 36.63 2.42
N ASP A 352 -0.25 37.54 3.37
CA ASP A 352 -0.20 38.96 3.09
C ASP A 352 0.79 39.73 3.97
N PHE A 353 0.98 41.02 3.66
CA PHE A 353 1.85 41.94 4.42
C PHE A 353 3.25 41.36 4.74
N GLY A 354 3.94 40.84 3.72
CA GLY A 354 5.30 40.31 3.88
C GLY A 354 5.38 38.89 4.45
N GLY A 355 4.27 38.18 4.62
CA GLY A 355 4.24 36.81 5.15
C GLY A 355 4.88 35.78 4.21
N PHE A 356 5.44 34.71 4.78
CA PHE A 356 6.02 33.55 4.09
C PHE A 356 5.35 32.27 4.58
N ALA A 357 4.77 31.51 3.65
CA ALA A 357 4.17 30.23 3.96
C ALA A 357 4.42 29.16 2.91
N THR A 358 4.57 27.93 3.40
CA THR A 358 4.66 26.71 2.59
C THR A 358 3.44 25.85 2.88
N ILE A 359 2.66 25.54 1.85
CA ILE A 359 1.45 24.72 1.94
C ILE A 359 1.68 23.43 1.15
N GLU A 360 1.71 22.30 1.83
CA GLU A 360 2.11 21.02 1.21
C GLU A 360 1.15 19.90 1.51
N ARG A 361 0.90 19.04 0.51
CA ARG A 361 0.13 17.79 0.67
C ARG A 361 -1.20 17.99 1.41
N SER A 362 -1.81 19.17 1.27
CA SER A 362 -3.00 19.60 2.00
C SER A 362 -4.21 19.66 1.07
N CYS A 363 -5.39 19.49 1.66
CA CYS A 363 -6.66 19.62 0.95
C CYS A 363 -7.34 20.93 1.34
N LEU A 364 -7.61 21.79 0.36
CA LEU A 364 -8.36 23.04 0.53
C LEU A 364 -9.65 22.95 -0.28
N HIS A 365 -10.81 22.98 0.37
CA HIS A 365 -12.07 22.85 -0.35
C HIS A 365 -13.25 23.62 0.25
N ASP A 366 -14.27 23.91 -0.55
CA ASP A 366 -15.51 24.58 -0.12
C ASP A 366 -15.27 25.97 0.53
N ASN A 367 -14.27 26.72 0.03
CA ASN A 367 -13.97 28.08 0.47
C ASN A 367 -14.57 29.12 -0.49
N ARG A 368 -15.31 30.10 0.01
CA ARG A 368 -16.21 30.96 -0.79
C ARG A 368 -15.52 32.00 -1.68
N ASN A 369 -14.35 32.52 -1.32
CA ASN A 369 -13.59 33.42 -2.19
C ASN A 369 -12.27 32.78 -2.64
N GLY A 370 -12.16 31.46 -2.63
CA GLY A 370 -11.03 30.76 -3.24
C GLY A 370 -10.15 29.98 -2.26
N GLY A 371 -9.18 29.25 -2.83
CA GLY A 371 -8.29 28.38 -2.09
C GLY A 371 -7.14 29.16 -1.45
N ILE A 372 -6.10 29.43 -2.24
CA ILE A 372 -4.85 30.05 -1.77
C ILE A 372 -4.70 31.44 -2.40
N LEU A 373 -4.35 32.45 -1.59
CA LEU A 373 -4.03 33.80 -2.04
C LEU A 373 -2.70 34.28 -1.46
N SER A 374 -1.80 34.76 -2.34
CA SER A 374 -0.66 35.60 -1.97
C SER A 374 -0.87 37.04 -2.44
N THR A 375 -0.78 38.02 -1.53
CA THR A 375 -1.03 39.45 -1.83
C THR A 375 -0.20 40.36 -0.93
N LEU A 376 -0.11 41.65 -1.22
CA LEU A 376 0.53 42.67 -0.34
C LEU A 376 1.95 42.31 0.13
N GLY A 377 2.75 41.69 -0.74
CA GLY A 377 4.11 41.23 -0.42
C GLY A 377 4.18 39.83 0.18
N GLY A 378 3.09 39.06 0.13
CA GLY A 378 3.11 37.66 0.54
C GLY A 378 3.99 36.80 -0.36
N HIS A 379 4.51 35.72 0.21
CA HIS A 379 5.35 34.72 -0.44
C HIS A 379 4.80 33.33 -0.13
N VAL A 380 4.39 32.61 -1.18
CA VAL A 380 3.79 31.28 -1.04
C VAL A 380 4.55 30.25 -1.86
N VAL A 381 4.87 29.13 -1.22
CA VAL A 381 5.17 27.86 -1.89
C VAL A 381 3.98 26.93 -1.67
N ALA A 382 3.42 26.37 -2.73
CA ALA A 382 2.30 25.42 -2.66
C ALA A 382 2.63 24.14 -3.43
N ALA A 383 2.86 23.03 -2.74
CA ALA A 383 3.25 21.78 -3.38
C ALA A 383 2.28 20.63 -3.09
N GLU A 384 1.92 19.86 -4.12
CA GLU A 384 1.19 18.61 -4.00
C GLU A 384 -0.17 18.72 -3.30
N ASN A 385 -0.80 19.90 -3.35
CA ASN A 385 -2.10 20.13 -2.74
C ASN A 385 -3.25 19.69 -3.64
N VAL A 386 -4.41 19.53 -3.00
CA VAL A 386 -5.70 19.36 -3.68
C VAL A 386 -6.56 20.58 -3.35
N VAL A 387 -6.79 21.45 -4.34
CA VAL A 387 -7.59 22.68 -4.18
C VAL A 387 -8.88 22.54 -4.98
N GLN A 388 -10.01 22.46 -4.30
CA GLN A 388 -11.27 22.03 -4.92
C GLN A 388 -12.49 22.83 -4.46
N HIS A 389 -13.59 22.74 -5.22
CA HIS A 389 -14.93 23.18 -4.78
C HIS A 389 -14.98 24.60 -4.21
N ASN A 390 -14.16 25.54 -4.68
CA ASN A 390 -14.22 26.90 -4.16
C ASN A 390 -15.58 27.51 -4.53
N VAL A 391 -16.42 27.74 -3.52
CA VAL A 391 -17.85 28.08 -3.61
C VAL A 391 -18.03 29.52 -4.11
N PRO A 392 -19.19 29.94 -4.65
CA PRO A 392 -19.32 31.29 -5.17
C PRO A 392 -19.30 32.50 -4.18
N GLY A 393 -18.35 33.42 -4.39
CA GLY A 393 -18.11 34.74 -3.78
C GLY A 393 -17.48 35.78 -4.75
N ARG A 394 -16.84 36.87 -4.30
CA ARG A 394 -16.34 37.93 -5.22
C ARG A 394 -14.99 37.60 -5.89
N ALA A 395 -14.23 36.62 -5.38
CA ALA A 395 -12.84 36.35 -5.82
C ALA A 395 -12.41 34.86 -5.85
N GLN A 396 -13.32 33.98 -6.28
CA GLN A 396 -13.39 32.49 -6.17
C GLN A 396 -12.33 31.65 -6.90
N ASN A 397 -11.10 32.15 -7.00
CA ASN A 397 -10.04 31.46 -7.74
C ASN A 397 -9.49 30.28 -6.94
N GLY A 398 -8.97 29.26 -7.64
CA GLY A 398 -8.23 28.15 -7.04
C GLY A 398 -6.98 28.64 -6.28
N ILE A 399 -5.96 29.07 -7.02
CA ILE A 399 -4.71 29.61 -6.49
C ILE A 399 -4.43 30.96 -7.15
N THR A 400 -4.21 32.00 -6.35
CA THR A 400 -4.00 33.37 -6.84
C THR A 400 -2.78 34.00 -6.22
N VAL A 401 -2.04 34.75 -7.04
CA VAL A 401 -1.09 35.76 -6.57
C VAL A 401 -1.41 37.09 -7.21
N GLY A 402 -1.42 38.16 -6.41
CA GLY A 402 -1.68 39.49 -6.93
C GLY A 402 -2.17 40.47 -5.89
N GLY A 403 -2.01 41.75 -6.21
CA GLY A 403 -2.36 42.83 -5.30
C GLY A 403 -1.60 44.12 -5.65
N PRO A 404 -1.79 45.18 -4.85
CA PRO A 404 -0.95 46.37 -4.94
C PRO A 404 0.46 46.05 -4.40
N ALA A 405 1.40 47.00 -4.56
CA ALA A 405 2.75 46.86 -4.01
C ALA A 405 2.72 46.68 -2.47
N PRO A 406 3.71 45.97 -1.89
CA PRO A 406 4.88 45.34 -2.52
C PRO A 406 4.56 44.08 -3.36
N GLN A 407 5.51 43.66 -4.21
CA GLN A 407 5.32 42.54 -5.14
C GLN A 407 5.12 41.23 -4.37
N SER A 408 4.10 40.45 -4.74
CA SER A 408 3.81 39.15 -4.13
C SER A 408 4.34 38.00 -5.00
N THR A 409 4.76 36.89 -4.40
CA THR A 409 5.29 35.74 -5.13
C THR A 409 4.53 34.45 -4.85
N LEU A 410 4.48 33.57 -5.84
CA LEU A 410 3.91 32.24 -5.76
C LEU A 410 4.76 31.23 -6.52
N ALA A 411 5.10 30.11 -5.90
CA ALA A 411 5.67 28.95 -6.56
C ALA A 411 4.76 27.74 -6.30
N THR A 412 4.42 27.00 -7.35
CA THR A 412 3.62 25.78 -7.24
C THR A 412 4.31 24.59 -7.88
N ASP A 413 4.11 23.40 -7.30
CA ASP A 413 4.56 22.13 -7.86
C ASP A 413 3.53 21.02 -7.62
N GLY A 414 3.02 20.39 -8.68
CA GLY A 414 2.23 19.16 -8.60
C GLY A 414 0.85 19.29 -7.95
N ASN A 415 0.24 20.48 -7.95
CA ASN A 415 -1.08 20.68 -7.35
C ASN A 415 -2.19 20.18 -8.29
N VAL A 416 -3.28 19.70 -7.69
CA VAL A 416 -4.52 19.41 -8.40
C VAL A 416 -5.54 20.48 -8.04
N VAL A 417 -5.81 21.39 -8.97
CA VAL A 417 -6.75 22.50 -8.81
C VAL A 417 -7.98 22.23 -9.65
N ARG A 418 -9.15 22.08 -9.05
CA ARG A 418 -10.37 21.81 -9.83
C ARG A 418 -11.65 22.37 -9.23
N LEU A 419 -12.73 22.40 -10.00
CA LEU A 419 -14.06 22.78 -9.51
C LEU A 419 -14.05 24.17 -8.83
N SER A 420 -13.26 25.09 -9.39
CA SER A 420 -13.19 26.48 -8.91
C SER A 420 -14.33 27.29 -9.51
N GLY A 421 -15.03 28.05 -8.67
CA GLY A 421 -16.18 28.85 -9.09
C GLY A 421 -15.84 30.09 -9.93
N ASP A 422 -14.58 30.55 -9.91
CA ASP A 422 -14.05 31.47 -10.91
C ASP A 422 -12.97 30.79 -11.79
N ARG A 423 -11.70 31.10 -11.52
CA ARG A 423 -10.53 30.65 -12.30
C ARG A 423 -9.73 29.60 -11.54
N GLY A 424 -8.97 28.77 -12.24
CA GLY A 424 -8.02 27.86 -11.61
C GLY A 424 -6.82 28.61 -11.02
N LEU A 425 -5.91 29.07 -11.88
CA LEU A 425 -4.69 29.81 -11.53
C LEU A 425 -4.82 31.29 -11.93
N SER A 426 -4.31 32.21 -11.09
CA SER A 426 -4.36 33.64 -11.39
C SER A 426 -3.09 34.39 -10.96
N VAL A 427 -2.58 35.23 -11.86
CA VAL A 427 -1.47 36.18 -11.60
C VAL A 427 -1.94 37.57 -11.96
N VAL A 428 -2.00 38.46 -10.97
CA VAL A 428 -2.66 39.76 -11.12
C VAL A 428 -1.78 40.91 -10.65
N ASN A 429 -1.74 41.99 -11.44
CA ASN A 429 -1.03 43.24 -11.11
C ASN A 429 0.47 43.01 -10.80
N ASN A 430 0.96 43.49 -9.65
CA ASN A 430 2.37 43.43 -9.28
C ASN A 430 2.69 42.09 -8.58
N ALA A 431 2.80 41.03 -9.37
CA ALA A 431 3.03 39.68 -8.89
C ALA A 431 3.96 38.86 -9.78
N SER A 432 4.60 37.86 -9.19
CA SER A 432 5.40 36.86 -9.90
C SER A 432 4.95 35.45 -9.52
N ALA A 433 4.81 34.57 -10.51
CA ALA A 433 4.46 33.18 -10.29
C ALA A 433 5.30 32.21 -11.11
N THR A 434 5.63 31.05 -10.54
CA THR A 434 6.12 29.88 -11.27
C THR A 434 5.19 28.72 -11.01
N PHE A 435 4.67 28.11 -12.08
CA PHE A 435 3.78 26.97 -12.02
C PHE A 435 4.46 25.73 -12.60
N GLN A 436 4.55 24.67 -11.80
CA GLN A 436 5.20 23.42 -12.19
C GLN A 436 4.26 22.24 -11.97
N ASN A 437 4.15 21.36 -12.97
CA ASN A 437 3.46 20.06 -12.86
C ASN A 437 1.97 20.13 -12.43
N ASP A 438 1.35 21.31 -12.44
CA ASP A 438 0.01 21.51 -11.91
C ASP A 438 -1.08 21.01 -12.88
N TYR A 439 -2.05 20.28 -12.36
CA TYR A 439 -3.24 19.85 -13.09
C TYR A 439 -4.43 20.74 -12.71
N VAL A 440 -4.90 21.52 -13.67
CA VAL A 440 -5.97 22.50 -13.47
C VAL A 440 -7.17 22.15 -14.34
N ALA A 441 -8.26 21.74 -13.72
CA ALA A 441 -9.42 21.23 -14.45
C ALA A 441 -10.76 21.75 -13.96
N ASP A 442 -11.78 21.66 -14.80
CA ASP A 442 -13.17 21.83 -14.40
C ASP A 442 -13.39 23.13 -13.61
N SER A 443 -12.80 24.25 -14.05
CA SER A 443 -13.12 25.59 -13.49
C SER A 443 -14.31 26.20 -14.23
N GLN A 444 -15.13 27.00 -13.56
CA GLN A 444 -16.28 27.65 -14.18
C GLN A 444 -15.88 28.62 -15.29
N PHE A 445 -14.70 29.24 -15.19
CA PHE A 445 -14.14 30.15 -16.19
C PHE A 445 -12.77 29.66 -16.68
N ALA A 446 -11.73 30.47 -16.49
CA ALA A 446 -10.41 30.22 -17.04
C ALA A 446 -9.64 29.17 -16.23
N GLY A 447 -8.91 28.28 -16.91
CA GLY A 447 -7.90 27.45 -16.25
C GLY A 447 -6.76 28.29 -15.66
N SER A 448 -6.24 29.25 -16.42
CA SER A 448 -5.25 30.24 -15.93
C SER A 448 -5.57 31.65 -16.43
N LYS A 449 -5.18 32.69 -15.70
CA LYS A 449 -5.31 34.08 -16.17
C LYS A 449 -4.18 34.96 -15.64
N VAL A 450 -3.54 35.70 -16.55
CA VAL A 450 -2.47 36.65 -16.22
C VAL A 450 -2.84 38.04 -16.70
N GLU A 451 -3.04 38.98 -15.76
CA GLU A 451 -3.58 40.29 -16.11
C GLU A 451 -3.09 41.45 -15.23
N THR A 452 -3.08 42.64 -15.81
CA THR A 452 -3.03 43.91 -15.07
C THR A 452 -4.44 44.48 -15.07
N THR A 453 -4.98 44.72 -13.88
CA THR A 453 -6.31 45.30 -13.67
C THR A 453 -6.25 46.82 -13.54
N ALA A 454 -7.40 47.50 -13.63
CA ALA A 454 -7.48 48.95 -13.47
C ALA A 454 -7.06 49.43 -12.06
N ASP A 455 -7.12 48.54 -11.06
CA ASP A 455 -6.71 48.79 -9.68
C ASP A 455 -5.20 48.57 -9.46
N GLY A 456 -4.48 48.07 -10.47
CA GLY A 456 -3.03 47.90 -10.45
C GLY A 456 -2.30 49.24 -10.60
N ALA A 457 -1.07 49.32 -10.10
CA ALA A 457 -0.17 50.43 -10.42
C ALA A 457 0.03 50.51 -11.94
N ALA A 458 0.19 51.72 -12.48
CA ALA A 458 0.29 51.94 -13.93
C ALA A 458 1.49 51.23 -14.59
N ASP A 459 2.49 50.84 -13.79
CA ASP A 459 3.71 50.11 -14.16
C ASP A 459 3.71 48.63 -13.71
N ALA A 460 2.61 48.14 -13.11
CA ALA A 460 2.51 46.77 -12.64
C ALA A 460 2.54 45.78 -13.81
N THR A 461 3.63 45.02 -13.90
CA THR A 461 3.84 43.98 -14.93
C THR A 461 3.84 42.60 -14.27
N PRO A 462 2.76 41.81 -14.41
CA PRO A 462 2.72 40.47 -13.86
C PRO A 462 3.72 39.57 -14.58
N VAL A 463 4.38 38.70 -13.81
CA VAL A 463 5.36 37.71 -14.30
C VAL A 463 4.81 36.30 -14.06
N ALA A 464 4.81 35.45 -15.07
CA ALA A 464 4.36 34.06 -14.92
C ALA A 464 5.15 33.09 -15.80
N THR A 465 5.60 31.97 -15.23
CA THR A 465 6.22 30.87 -15.96
C THR A 465 5.43 29.58 -15.75
N PHE A 466 5.21 28.82 -16.81
CA PHE A 466 4.48 27.54 -16.77
C PHE A 466 5.36 26.42 -17.34
N HIS A 467 5.51 25.34 -16.59
CA HIS A 467 6.21 24.13 -16.98
C HIS A 467 5.46 22.90 -16.46
N GLY A 468 5.28 21.86 -17.26
CA GLY A 468 4.46 20.71 -16.88
C GLY A 468 2.97 20.96 -16.58
N VAL A 469 2.39 22.12 -16.92
CA VAL A 469 1.01 22.48 -16.48
C VAL A 469 -0.05 21.99 -17.48
N ALA A 470 -1.13 21.41 -16.98
CA ALA A 470 -2.30 21.02 -17.76
C ALA A 470 -3.54 21.85 -17.43
N LEU A 471 -4.20 22.39 -18.46
CA LEU A 471 -5.45 23.13 -18.37
C LEU A 471 -6.56 22.35 -19.09
N VAL A 472 -7.38 21.60 -18.36
CA VAL A 472 -8.30 20.59 -18.93
C VAL A 472 -9.77 20.91 -18.61
N CYS A 473 -10.66 20.88 -19.60
CA CYS A 473 -12.12 21.00 -19.36
C CYS A 473 -12.56 22.23 -18.54
N ASN A 474 -11.81 23.33 -18.64
CA ASN A 474 -12.20 24.57 -17.98
C ASN A 474 -13.30 25.27 -18.79
N ARG A 475 -14.04 26.16 -18.14
CA ARG A 475 -15.24 26.84 -18.65
C ARG A 475 -16.49 25.97 -18.71
N HIS A 476 -16.71 25.16 -17.68
CA HIS A 476 -17.91 24.37 -17.57
C HIS A 476 -18.98 25.16 -16.79
N GLY A 477 -20.09 25.48 -17.48
CA GLY A 477 -21.21 26.17 -16.84
C GLY A 477 -21.84 25.29 -15.75
N ASN A 478 -22.39 25.91 -14.71
CA ASN A 478 -23.08 25.22 -13.60
C ASN A 478 -22.20 24.27 -12.75
N LEU A 479 -20.86 24.36 -12.82
CA LEU A 479 -19.95 23.55 -11.98
C LEU A 479 -20.08 23.83 -10.48
N THR A 480 -20.22 25.10 -10.15
CA THR A 480 -20.44 25.57 -8.79
C THR A 480 -21.74 26.32 -8.81
N GLY A 481 -22.74 25.81 -8.11
CA GLY A 481 -24.05 26.42 -8.12
C GLY A 481 -23.98 27.91 -7.72
N THR A 482 -24.32 28.80 -8.67
CA THR A 482 -24.59 30.20 -8.35
C THR A 482 -25.88 30.29 -7.52
N CYS A 483 -25.75 30.40 -6.20
CA CYS A 483 -26.84 30.85 -5.34
C CYS A 483 -27.00 32.37 -5.52
N THR A 484 -27.81 32.80 -6.49
CA THR A 484 -28.37 34.16 -6.48
C THR A 484 -29.32 34.32 -5.29
N PRO A 485 -29.38 35.52 -4.69
CA PRO A 485 -30.27 36.52 -5.30
C PRO A 485 -29.54 37.76 -5.81
N SER A 486 -30.32 38.46 -6.64
CA SER A 486 -30.03 39.68 -7.40
C SER A 486 -29.85 40.93 -6.50
N PRO A 487 -29.72 42.13 -7.09
CA PRO A 487 -28.72 43.13 -6.79
C PRO A 487 -29.15 44.01 -5.60
N CYS A 488 -29.09 43.48 -4.39
CA CYS A 488 -29.18 44.26 -3.16
C CYS A 488 -28.18 43.65 -2.17
N ASP A 489 -27.23 44.44 -1.70
CA ASP A 489 -26.23 44.08 -0.67
C ASP A 489 -26.92 43.63 0.63
N CYS A 490 -27.31 42.36 0.70
CA CYS A 490 -27.74 41.70 1.93
C CYS A 490 -26.99 40.37 2.01
N GLU A 491 -26.06 40.28 2.96
CA GLU A 491 -25.40 39.03 3.37
C GLU A 491 -26.47 38.01 3.80
N LEU A 492 -26.91 37.18 2.86
CA LEU A 492 -27.77 36.03 3.13
C LEU A 492 -26.96 34.90 3.79
N PRO A 493 -27.63 34.01 4.55
CA PRO A 493 -26.98 32.88 5.21
C PRO A 493 -26.14 32.09 4.22
N VAL A 494 -24.95 31.71 4.68
CA VAL A 494 -23.96 30.89 3.96
C VAL A 494 -24.71 29.79 3.19
N PRO A 495 -24.67 29.77 1.84
CA PRO A 495 -25.13 28.60 1.13
C PRO A 495 -24.10 27.48 1.40
N CYS A 496 -24.38 26.61 2.37
CA CYS A 496 -23.62 25.38 2.51
C CYS A 496 -24.07 24.42 1.40
N SER A 497 -23.11 23.85 0.69
CA SER A 497 -23.33 22.86 -0.37
C SER A 497 -23.69 21.48 0.18
N THR A 498 -23.46 21.21 1.47
CA THR A 498 -23.66 19.89 2.09
C THR A 498 -24.51 19.91 3.35
N LYS A 499 -25.09 18.75 3.68
CA LYS A 499 -25.90 18.54 4.88
C LYS A 499 -24.98 18.44 6.09
N GLU A 500 -23.77 17.88 5.96
CA GLU A 500 -22.75 17.95 7.02
C GLU A 500 -22.42 19.40 7.42
N ASP A 501 -22.20 20.31 6.47
CA ASP A 501 -21.73 21.67 6.78
C ASP A 501 -22.78 22.55 7.48
N CYS A 502 -24.05 22.29 7.21
CA CYS A 502 -25.18 23.10 7.69
C CYS A 502 -26.03 22.38 8.75
N CYS A 503 -25.89 21.06 8.87
CA CYS A 503 -26.77 20.22 9.66
C CYS A 503 -26.01 19.28 10.59
N THR A 504 -24.67 19.33 10.68
CA THR A 504 -23.96 18.61 11.74
C THR A 504 -24.16 19.34 13.06
N ASN A 505 -24.79 18.66 14.00
CA ASN A 505 -24.95 19.13 15.36
C ASN A 505 -23.60 19.17 16.08
N PRO A 506 -23.46 19.92 17.18
CA PRO A 506 -22.21 20.01 17.96
C PRO A 506 -21.66 18.69 18.50
N ASP A 507 -22.43 17.60 18.39
CA ASP A 507 -22.05 16.23 18.78
C ASP A 507 -21.58 15.36 17.59
N GLY A 508 -21.42 15.94 16.40
CA GLY A 508 -20.98 15.23 15.19
C GLY A 508 -22.10 14.46 14.48
N THR A 509 -23.35 14.54 14.93
CA THR A 509 -24.49 13.87 14.28
C THR A 509 -25.19 14.78 13.27
N LEU A 510 -25.60 14.25 12.13
CA LEU A 510 -26.40 14.99 11.15
C LEU A 510 -27.86 15.16 11.61
N ASP A 511 -28.33 16.40 11.65
CA ASP A 511 -29.73 16.75 11.74
C ASP A 511 -30.46 16.33 10.46
N THR A 512 -31.20 15.22 10.58
CA THR A 512 -32.00 14.67 9.49
C THR A 512 -33.12 15.61 9.00
N ALA A 513 -33.54 16.60 9.79
CA ALA A 513 -34.60 17.56 9.43
C ALA A 513 -34.13 18.78 8.63
N CYS A 514 -32.81 18.99 8.52
CA CYS A 514 -32.22 20.13 7.84
C CYS A 514 -32.08 19.88 6.31
N GLU A 515 -32.41 20.89 5.49
CA GLU A 515 -32.45 20.80 4.02
C GLU A 515 -31.34 21.67 3.37
N THR A 516 -30.65 21.12 2.37
CA THR A 516 -29.60 21.81 1.60
C THR A 516 -30.15 22.37 0.28
N MET A 517 -29.74 23.59 -0.11
CA MET A 517 -30.16 24.16 -1.39
C MET A 517 -29.40 23.50 -2.56
N THR A 518 -30.07 22.62 -3.29
CA THR A 518 -29.44 21.72 -4.28
C THR A 518 -29.64 22.11 -5.75
N LYS A 519 -30.16 23.29 -6.09
CA LYS A 519 -30.25 23.72 -7.50
C LYS A 519 -29.99 25.20 -7.70
N CYS A 520 -28.99 25.49 -8.52
CA CYS A 520 -28.65 26.84 -8.95
C CYS A 520 -28.98 27.02 -10.43
N GLU A 521 -29.54 28.17 -10.79
CA GLU A 521 -29.77 28.52 -12.18
C GLU A 521 -28.49 29.11 -12.82
N PRO A 522 -28.22 28.86 -14.12
CA PRO A 522 -27.03 29.35 -14.80
C PRO A 522 -26.94 30.87 -14.77
N GLY A 523 -25.94 31.42 -14.06
CA GLY A 523 -25.54 32.82 -14.25
C GLY A 523 -25.09 33.05 -15.71
N SER A 524 -25.40 34.22 -16.27
CA SER A 524 -24.94 34.60 -17.61
C SER A 524 -23.40 34.65 -17.63
N LEU A 525 -22.77 33.85 -18.50
CA LEU A 525 -21.32 33.72 -18.69
C LEU A 525 -20.59 35.08 -18.85
N PRO A 526 -19.81 35.58 -17.87
CA PRO A 526 -18.75 36.55 -18.18
C PRO A 526 -17.59 35.87 -18.93
N ARG A 527 -16.85 36.66 -19.71
CA ARG A 527 -15.79 36.21 -20.63
C ARG A 527 -14.45 36.11 -19.88
N GLY A 528 -13.82 34.95 -19.85
CA GLY A 528 -12.44 34.79 -19.36
C GLY A 528 -11.87 33.39 -19.65
N ALA A 529 -10.73 33.34 -20.34
CA ALA A 529 -10.02 32.16 -20.83
C ALA A 529 -8.63 32.03 -20.18
N GLY A 530 -7.81 31.05 -20.60
CA GLY A 530 -6.35 31.14 -20.57
C GLY A 530 -5.92 32.45 -21.23
N ALA A 531 -5.94 33.55 -20.49
CA ALA A 531 -6.04 34.88 -21.05
C ALA A 531 -4.96 35.78 -20.48
N VAL A 532 -4.19 36.34 -21.39
CA VAL A 532 -3.25 37.42 -21.13
C VAL A 532 -3.91 38.72 -21.62
N THR A 533 -4.15 39.69 -20.72
CA THR A 533 -4.96 40.90 -21.03
C THR A 533 -4.28 42.24 -20.72
N ALA A 534 -2.95 42.29 -20.62
CA ALA A 534 -2.21 43.51 -20.25
C ALA A 534 -1.36 44.09 -21.39
N ALA A 535 -0.95 45.36 -21.26
CA ALA A 535 0.14 45.92 -22.05
C ALA A 535 1.46 45.24 -21.66
N ALA A 536 1.88 44.26 -22.47
CA ALA A 536 3.16 43.53 -22.38
C ALA A 536 3.50 42.85 -21.02
N PRO A 537 2.65 41.94 -20.49
CA PRO A 537 3.02 41.13 -19.33
C PRO A 537 4.17 40.17 -19.67
N ASN A 538 4.98 39.83 -18.67
CA ASN A 538 6.14 38.95 -18.84
C ASN A 538 5.72 37.50 -18.56
N VAL A 539 5.19 36.82 -19.58
CA VAL A 539 4.66 35.47 -19.44
C VAL A 539 5.38 34.51 -20.38
N SER A 540 5.76 33.34 -19.85
CA SER A 540 6.25 32.21 -20.62
C SER A 540 5.41 30.98 -20.36
N TYR A 541 4.80 30.42 -21.40
CA TYR A 541 4.12 29.12 -21.35
C TYR A 541 5.02 27.97 -21.81
N GLY A 542 6.31 28.23 -22.08
CA GLY A 542 7.25 27.24 -22.56
C GLY A 542 8.27 27.79 -23.56
N ASP A 543 9.35 27.04 -23.74
CA ASP A 543 10.42 27.34 -24.69
C ASP A 543 10.76 26.14 -25.61
N ALA A 544 11.64 26.39 -26.59
CA ALA A 544 12.06 25.39 -27.56
C ALA A 544 13.01 24.33 -27.00
N LEU A 545 13.60 24.55 -25.83
CA LEU A 545 14.60 23.67 -25.23
C LEU A 545 13.94 22.42 -24.63
N GLU A 546 12.66 22.52 -24.24
CA GLU A 546 11.91 21.44 -23.60
C GLU A 546 10.68 20.99 -24.43
N PRO A 547 10.89 20.42 -25.64
CA PRO A 547 9.82 20.17 -26.57
C PRO A 547 8.85 19.08 -26.08
N GLY A 548 7.59 19.45 -25.83
CA GLY A 548 6.50 18.56 -25.42
C GLY A 548 6.28 18.49 -23.90
N ARG A 549 7.00 19.31 -23.11
CA ARG A 549 7.06 19.23 -21.63
C ARG A 549 6.47 20.46 -20.91
N ASN A 550 6.15 21.55 -21.61
CA ASN A 550 5.92 22.85 -20.98
C ASN A 550 4.47 23.09 -20.52
N ALA A 551 3.53 23.31 -21.41
CA ALA A 551 2.13 23.48 -21.03
C ALA A 551 1.20 22.80 -22.01
N PHE A 552 -0.01 22.55 -21.55
CA PHE A 552 -1.09 21.97 -22.33
C PHE A 552 -2.40 22.66 -22.00
N ALA A 553 -3.21 22.89 -23.04
CA ALA A 553 -4.61 23.25 -22.89
C ALA A 553 -5.49 22.36 -23.78
N ALA A 554 -6.48 21.70 -23.16
CA ALA A 554 -7.56 20.94 -23.81
C ALA A 554 -8.91 21.55 -23.43
N ASN A 555 -9.47 22.32 -24.35
CA ASN A 555 -10.70 23.08 -24.27
C ASN A 555 -11.31 23.19 -25.68
N LYS A 556 -12.65 23.18 -25.76
CA LYS A 556 -13.38 23.17 -27.05
C LYS A 556 -13.20 24.47 -27.84
N LYS A 557 -12.60 24.41 -29.04
CA LYS A 557 -12.48 25.55 -29.97
C LYS A 557 -13.82 26.25 -30.28
N ALA A 558 -14.05 27.42 -29.71
CA ALA A 558 -15.09 28.37 -30.11
C ALA A 558 -14.60 29.81 -29.89
N SER A 559 -15.23 30.82 -30.52
CA SER A 559 -14.97 32.26 -30.29
C SER A 559 -15.19 32.72 -28.83
N THR A 560 -15.63 31.80 -27.99
CA THR A 560 -15.86 32.00 -26.57
C THR A 560 -14.96 31.11 -25.68
N GLY A 561 -14.13 30.20 -26.22
CA GLY A 561 -13.36 29.22 -25.42
C GLY A 561 -12.21 28.48 -26.13
N ALA A 562 -11.29 29.18 -26.80
CA ALA A 562 -10.08 28.56 -27.37
C ALA A 562 -9.16 27.93 -26.30
N ASN A 563 -8.28 27.00 -26.73
CA ASN A 563 -7.22 26.41 -25.89
C ASN A 563 -6.28 27.48 -25.33
N PHE A 564 -5.96 28.48 -26.13
CA PHE A 564 -5.12 29.60 -25.73
C PHE A 564 -5.63 30.93 -26.29
N GLN A 565 -5.78 31.95 -25.43
CA GLN A 565 -6.29 33.27 -25.82
C GLN A 565 -5.33 34.40 -25.45
N VAL A 566 -4.97 35.23 -26.44
CA VAL A 566 -4.15 36.43 -26.22
C VAL A 566 -4.92 37.66 -26.67
N MET A 567 -5.09 38.63 -25.77
CA MET A 567 -5.90 39.83 -26.00
C MET A 567 -5.12 41.09 -25.62
N ASN A 568 -5.08 42.07 -26.52
CA ASN A 568 -4.46 43.39 -26.25
C ASN A 568 -2.98 43.32 -25.85
N VAL A 569 -2.24 42.35 -26.36
CA VAL A 569 -0.79 42.21 -26.19
C VAL A 569 -0.14 42.43 -27.56
N ASP A 570 0.93 43.23 -27.62
CA ASP A 570 1.69 43.45 -28.86
C ASP A 570 2.99 42.61 -28.91
N ALA A 571 3.42 42.05 -27.77
CA ALA A 571 4.59 41.19 -27.66
C ALA A 571 4.30 39.72 -28.05
N THR A 572 5.33 39.00 -28.51
CA THR A 572 5.24 37.57 -28.79
C THR A 572 5.19 36.77 -27.49
N ILE A 573 4.27 35.81 -27.38
CA ILE A 573 4.16 34.94 -26.21
C ILE A 573 4.84 33.59 -26.49
N PRO A 574 5.88 33.20 -25.73
CA PRO A 574 6.49 31.88 -25.80
C PRO A 574 5.50 30.78 -25.39
N ALA A 575 5.31 29.81 -26.27
CA ALA A 575 4.52 28.60 -26.04
C ALA A 575 5.16 27.40 -26.78
N GLU A 576 6.47 27.48 -26.99
CA GLU A 576 7.23 26.44 -27.64
C GLU A 576 7.32 25.25 -26.70
N GLY A 577 7.33 24.03 -27.25
CA GLY A 577 7.37 22.82 -26.44
C GLY A 577 6.08 22.47 -25.68
N ASN A 578 4.95 23.07 -26.03
CA ASN A 578 3.63 22.66 -25.55
C ASN A 578 3.10 21.41 -26.29
N GLN A 579 2.22 20.66 -25.61
CA GLN A 579 1.39 19.65 -26.27
C GLN A 579 0.09 20.30 -26.77
N TRP A 580 -0.34 19.93 -27.99
CA TRP A 580 -1.49 20.54 -28.67
C TRP A 580 -2.50 19.50 -29.13
N GLU A 581 -3.78 19.81 -28.95
CA GLU A 581 -4.90 18.93 -29.31
C GLU A 581 -4.93 18.59 -30.80
N HIS A 582 -4.74 19.59 -31.67
CA HIS A 582 -4.83 19.43 -33.13
C HIS A 582 -3.48 19.10 -33.79
N CYS A 583 -2.60 18.40 -33.07
CA CYS A 583 -1.29 17.99 -33.56
C CYS A 583 -1.35 16.93 -34.69
N GLY A 584 -2.39 16.10 -34.73
CA GLY A 584 -2.48 14.93 -35.61
C GLY A 584 -1.69 13.71 -35.10
N SER A 585 -1.69 12.61 -35.86
CA SER A 585 -1.12 11.32 -35.42
C SER A 585 0.36 11.10 -35.81
N GLY A 586 0.99 12.06 -36.49
CA GLY A 586 2.41 12.00 -36.87
C GLY A 586 3.35 12.22 -35.69
N ALA A 587 4.68 12.17 -35.91
CA ALA A 587 5.68 12.42 -34.87
C ALA A 587 5.90 13.92 -34.56
N VAL A 588 5.56 14.79 -35.51
CA VAL A 588 5.65 16.26 -35.40
C VAL A 588 4.30 16.85 -35.78
N CYS A 589 3.86 17.87 -35.06
CA CYS A 589 2.60 18.55 -35.30
C CYS A 589 2.67 19.48 -36.52
N ASP A 590 1.54 19.72 -37.19
CA ASP A 590 1.43 20.82 -38.15
C ASP A 590 1.23 22.16 -37.42
N PRO A 591 2.22 23.08 -37.42
CA PRO A 591 2.11 24.35 -36.72
C PRO A 591 1.03 25.28 -37.31
N ALA A 592 0.63 25.08 -38.58
CA ALA A 592 -0.46 25.84 -39.17
C ALA A 592 -1.82 25.37 -38.62
N ALA A 593 -2.01 24.05 -38.49
CA ALA A 593 -3.20 23.48 -37.88
C ALA A 593 -3.36 23.91 -36.41
N VAL A 594 -2.28 23.82 -35.62
CA VAL A 594 -2.29 24.27 -34.21
C VAL A 594 -2.67 25.74 -34.11
N ARG A 595 -2.04 26.64 -34.87
CA ARG A 595 -2.39 28.07 -34.86
C ARG A 595 -3.82 28.34 -35.29
N ALA A 596 -4.32 27.62 -36.28
CA ALA A 596 -5.68 27.81 -36.77
C ALA A 596 -6.75 27.23 -35.84
N GLN A 597 -6.41 26.24 -35.00
CA GLN A 597 -7.39 25.44 -34.26
C GLN A 597 -7.31 25.61 -32.74
N ASP A 598 -6.13 25.84 -32.17
CA ASP A 598 -5.92 25.92 -30.73
C ASP A 598 -5.75 27.35 -30.21
N ILE A 599 -5.36 28.29 -31.08
CA ILE A 599 -4.96 29.64 -30.68
C ILE A 599 -5.97 30.67 -31.18
N TYR A 600 -6.35 31.58 -30.28
CA TYR A 600 -7.16 32.75 -30.60
C TYR A 600 -6.44 34.04 -30.17
N SER A 601 -6.13 34.91 -31.12
CA SER A 601 -5.50 36.21 -30.90
C SER A 601 -6.39 37.35 -31.37
N SER A 602 -6.46 38.46 -30.63
CA SER A 602 -7.15 39.68 -31.10
C SER A 602 -6.46 40.28 -32.33
N PRO A 603 -7.13 41.14 -33.13
CA PRO A 603 -6.56 41.75 -34.34
C PRO A 603 -5.29 42.59 -34.10
N SER A 604 -5.02 42.97 -32.85
CA SER A 604 -3.79 43.64 -32.39
C SER A 604 -2.67 42.61 -32.11
N GLY A 605 -1.83 42.35 -33.11
CA GLY A 605 -0.38 42.24 -32.93
C GLY A 605 0.27 40.95 -32.38
N ALA A 606 -0.19 40.35 -31.28
CA ALA A 606 0.58 39.26 -30.65
C ALA A 606 0.64 37.98 -31.50
N MET A 607 1.86 37.53 -31.81
CA MET A 607 2.12 36.17 -32.29
C MET A 607 2.35 35.25 -31.09
N VAL A 608 1.69 34.08 -31.07
CA VAL A 608 2.07 32.99 -30.15
C VAL A 608 3.16 32.17 -30.83
N ALA A 609 4.32 32.09 -30.19
CA ALA A 609 5.45 31.30 -30.68
C ALA A 609 5.21 29.83 -30.36
N VAL A 610 4.65 29.09 -31.32
CA VAL A 610 4.35 27.65 -31.18
C VAL A 610 5.57 26.77 -31.53
N GLY A 611 6.54 27.30 -32.27
CA GLY A 611 7.72 26.57 -32.71
C GLY A 611 7.39 25.38 -33.63
N LEU A 612 8.10 24.25 -33.44
CA LEU A 612 7.86 22.96 -34.10
C LEU A 612 7.35 21.95 -33.06
N PRO A 613 6.03 21.88 -32.82
CA PRO A 613 5.51 21.12 -31.69
C PRO A 613 5.67 19.62 -31.94
N ARG A 614 6.02 18.89 -30.88
CA ARG A 614 6.12 17.43 -30.92
C ARG A 614 4.76 16.80 -30.66
N SER A 615 4.55 15.64 -31.26
CA SER A 615 3.38 14.83 -30.96
C SER A 615 3.39 14.35 -29.51
N PRO A 616 2.24 14.32 -28.81
CA PRO A 616 2.11 13.71 -27.48
C PRO A 616 2.53 12.22 -27.44
N ARG A 617 2.45 11.56 -28.60
CA ARG A 617 2.90 10.17 -28.78
C ARG A 617 4.41 10.05 -28.99
N ALA A 618 5.10 11.13 -29.35
CA ALA A 618 6.55 11.10 -29.56
C ALA A 618 7.30 10.94 -28.24
N GLY A 619 8.52 10.41 -28.29
CA GLY A 619 9.34 10.18 -27.09
C GLY A 619 8.90 8.96 -26.29
N THR A 620 9.78 8.47 -25.42
CA THR A 620 9.47 7.43 -24.44
C THR A 620 9.23 8.09 -23.10
N PRO A 621 8.20 7.70 -22.32
CA PRO A 621 8.02 8.25 -20.99
C PRO A 621 9.31 8.17 -20.19
N VAL A 622 9.67 9.23 -19.49
CA VAL A 622 10.78 9.24 -18.52
C VAL A 622 10.14 9.40 -17.15
N LEU A 623 10.55 8.59 -16.18
CA LEU A 623 10.07 8.68 -14.80
C LEU A 623 11.21 9.17 -13.93
N SER A 624 11.00 10.25 -13.18
CA SER A 624 12.05 10.90 -12.38
C SER A 624 11.81 10.79 -10.88
N ARG A 625 10.56 10.87 -10.43
CA ARG A 625 10.20 10.82 -9.00
C ARG A 625 8.78 10.29 -8.83
N VAL A 626 8.51 9.64 -7.69
CA VAL A 626 7.16 9.32 -7.23
C VAL A 626 6.98 9.90 -5.84
N SER A 627 5.85 10.55 -5.58
CA SER A 627 5.49 11.12 -4.26
C SER A 627 4.06 10.71 -3.86
N PRO A 628 3.82 10.28 -2.61
CA PRO A 628 4.84 9.95 -1.62
C PRO A 628 5.61 8.69 -2.05
N ALA A 629 6.83 8.50 -1.56
CA ALA A 629 7.65 7.33 -1.88
C ALA A 629 7.14 6.00 -1.28
N ARG A 630 6.35 6.06 -0.19
CA ARG A 630 5.71 4.91 0.48
C ARG A 630 4.20 5.13 0.69
N PRO A 631 3.40 5.11 -0.38
CA PRO A 631 1.96 5.35 -0.27
C PRO A 631 1.21 4.22 0.46
N GLN A 632 0.15 4.62 1.16
CA GLN A 632 -0.92 3.77 1.68
C GLN A 632 -2.06 3.68 0.67
N ALA A 633 -2.92 2.68 0.81
CA ALA A 633 -4.14 2.59 0.03
C ALA A 633 -4.99 3.86 0.20
N GLY A 634 -5.42 4.44 -0.92
CA GLY A 634 -6.17 5.70 -0.95
C GLY A 634 -5.29 6.96 -1.10
N ASP A 635 -3.99 6.89 -0.84
CA ASP A 635 -3.08 8.02 -1.03
C ASP A 635 -3.06 8.47 -2.48
N ILE A 636 -2.85 9.79 -2.66
CA ILE A 636 -2.65 10.39 -3.98
C ILE A 636 -1.19 10.21 -4.36
N VAL A 637 -0.93 9.32 -5.31
CA VAL A 637 0.41 9.07 -5.84
C VAL A 637 0.62 9.91 -7.08
N ARG A 638 1.65 10.77 -7.05
CA ARG A 638 2.11 11.58 -8.17
C ARG A 638 3.37 10.95 -8.75
N ILE A 639 3.36 10.72 -10.06
CA ILE A 639 4.49 10.23 -10.83
C ILE A 639 4.99 11.41 -11.66
N PHE A 640 6.15 11.95 -11.30
CA PHE A 640 6.82 13.02 -12.02
C PHE A 640 7.75 12.43 -13.08
N GLY A 641 7.90 13.15 -14.19
CA GLY A 641 8.59 12.63 -15.35
C GLY A 641 8.44 13.53 -16.57
N ASP A 642 8.61 12.94 -17.75
CA ASP A 642 8.51 13.61 -19.04
C ASP A 642 7.82 12.73 -20.08
N ASP A 643 7.38 13.37 -21.17
CA ASP A 643 6.78 12.72 -22.34
C ASP A 643 5.50 11.92 -22.01
N PHE A 644 4.70 12.34 -21.02
CA PHE A 644 3.35 11.78 -20.81
C PHE A 644 2.37 12.30 -21.88
N ASN A 645 1.36 11.49 -22.23
CA ASN A 645 0.38 11.85 -23.26
C ASN A 645 -0.82 12.55 -22.64
N ALA A 646 -0.71 13.87 -22.42
CA ALA A 646 -1.76 14.66 -21.77
C ALA A 646 -2.98 14.91 -22.67
N ILE A 647 -2.78 14.96 -23.98
CA ILE A 647 -3.85 15.20 -24.96
C ILE A 647 -4.85 14.04 -24.98
N GLU A 648 -4.38 12.83 -25.31
CA GLU A 648 -5.26 11.68 -25.48
C GLU A 648 -5.69 11.08 -24.13
N GLY A 649 -5.00 11.48 -23.05
CA GLY A 649 -5.36 11.12 -21.68
C GLY A 649 -6.42 12.03 -21.07
N SER A 650 -6.81 13.11 -21.76
CA SER A 650 -7.83 14.04 -21.26
C SER A 650 -9.17 13.82 -21.97
N PRO A 651 -10.32 14.05 -21.29
CA PRO A 651 -11.64 13.83 -21.84
C PRO A 651 -12.04 14.93 -22.83
N LEU A 652 -11.51 14.88 -24.05
CA LEU A 652 -11.99 15.66 -25.19
C LEU A 652 -11.73 14.91 -26.50
N PHE A 653 -12.78 14.34 -27.11
CA PHE A 653 -12.75 14.02 -28.54
C PHE A 653 -14.14 14.00 -29.16
N VAL A 654 -14.31 14.78 -30.22
CA VAL A 654 -15.55 14.90 -31.00
C VAL A 654 -15.69 13.66 -31.90
N ASP A 655 -16.93 13.15 -32.05
CA ASP A 655 -17.37 11.90 -32.70
C ASP A 655 -17.51 10.63 -31.81
N ARG A 656 -18.07 10.83 -30.60
CA ARG A 656 -18.83 9.88 -29.73
C ARG A 656 -17.98 8.83 -28.97
N VAL A 657 -17.79 8.88 -27.65
CA VAL A 657 -18.48 9.61 -26.56
C VAL A 657 -17.50 9.78 -25.38
N LEU A 658 -17.07 11.01 -25.14
CA LEU A 658 -16.59 11.53 -23.85
C LEU A 658 -16.57 13.06 -23.95
N ASN A 659 -17.44 13.73 -23.20
CA ASN A 659 -17.46 15.19 -23.14
C ASN A 659 -16.95 15.63 -21.76
N CYS A 660 -16.39 16.83 -21.66
CA CYS A 660 -16.17 17.50 -20.37
C CYS A 660 -17.45 17.65 -19.52
N ALA A 661 -18.64 17.39 -20.10
CA ALA A 661 -19.93 17.42 -19.42
C ALA A 661 -20.23 16.15 -18.60
N ASP A 662 -19.42 15.09 -18.76
CA ASP A 662 -19.55 13.84 -18.00
C ASP A 662 -18.71 13.95 -16.71
N LEU A 663 -19.10 14.87 -15.83
CA LEU A 663 -18.46 15.06 -14.51
C LEU A 663 -18.70 13.85 -13.60
N PRO A 664 -17.87 13.66 -12.55
CA PRO A 664 -17.90 12.44 -11.76
C PRO A 664 -19.28 12.19 -11.12
N VAL A 665 -19.61 10.92 -10.95
CA VAL A 665 -20.87 10.44 -10.36
C VAL A 665 -20.51 9.73 -9.06
N CYS A 666 -20.15 10.45 -8.00
CA CYS A 666 -20.44 9.92 -6.68
C CYS A 666 -21.95 10.03 -6.42
N ALA A 667 -22.50 9.07 -5.71
CA ALA A 667 -23.89 9.14 -5.26
C ALA A 667 -23.97 10.02 -4.01
N ASP A 668 -25.09 10.73 -3.82
CA ASP A 668 -25.39 11.52 -2.62
C ASP A 668 -25.64 10.64 -1.37
N ASP A 669 -25.32 9.35 -1.44
CA ASP A 669 -25.61 8.32 -0.43
C ASP A 669 -24.55 8.21 0.68
N GLY A 670 -23.54 9.09 0.68
CA GLY A 670 -22.46 9.09 1.66
C GLY A 670 -21.34 8.07 1.38
N SER A 671 -21.28 7.48 0.18
CA SER A 671 -20.23 6.54 -0.24
C SER A 671 -18.83 7.16 -0.37
N CYS A 672 -18.69 8.47 -0.19
CA CYS A 672 -17.43 9.18 -0.27
C CYS A 672 -16.63 9.05 1.06
N PRO A 673 -15.36 8.58 1.01
CA PRO A 673 -14.55 8.37 2.23
C PRO A 673 -14.25 9.65 3.03
N THR A 674 -14.32 10.81 2.38
CA THR A 674 -13.84 12.11 2.88
C THR A 674 -14.98 13.08 3.24
N GLY A 675 -16.24 12.64 3.19
CA GLY A 675 -17.44 13.46 3.40
C GLY A 675 -18.42 13.34 2.24
N PRO A 676 -19.59 13.99 2.28
CA PRO A 676 -20.65 13.82 1.30
C PRO A 676 -20.22 14.26 -0.10
N CYS A 677 -20.84 13.67 -1.12
CA CYS A 677 -20.61 14.03 -2.52
C CYS A 677 -20.99 15.52 -2.78
N VAL A 678 -20.08 16.31 -3.33
CA VAL A 678 -20.32 17.72 -3.70
C VAL A 678 -20.20 17.84 -5.22
N ASN A 679 -21.27 18.27 -5.90
CA ASN A 679 -21.29 18.39 -7.38
C ASN A 679 -20.75 17.13 -8.10
N GLY A 680 -21.06 15.94 -7.56
CA GLY A 680 -20.64 14.68 -8.16
C GLY A 680 -19.21 14.23 -7.83
N SER A 681 -18.42 15.01 -7.06
CA SER A 681 -17.07 14.63 -6.59
C SER A 681 -16.99 14.57 -5.06
N CYS A 682 -16.20 13.63 -4.53
CA CYS A 682 -15.86 13.63 -3.11
C CYS A 682 -14.88 14.78 -2.82
N PRO A 683 -15.02 15.53 -1.72
CA PRO A 683 -14.01 16.50 -1.28
C PRO A 683 -12.64 15.82 -1.10
N CYS A 684 -11.55 16.55 -1.35
CA CYS A 684 -10.18 16.03 -1.22
C CYS A 684 -9.85 14.82 -2.11
N SER A 685 -10.71 14.48 -3.07
CA SER A 685 -10.50 13.37 -3.99
C SER A 685 -10.07 13.91 -5.35
N ILE A 686 -8.99 13.35 -5.89
CA ILE A 686 -8.61 13.63 -7.28
C ILE A 686 -9.35 12.76 -8.30
N ALA A 687 -10.20 11.83 -7.86
CA ALA A 687 -10.88 10.88 -8.75
C ALA A 687 -11.55 11.60 -9.93
N ASN A 688 -11.22 11.16 -11.15
CA ASN A 688 -11.81 11.71 -12.36
C ASN A 688 -12.12 10.58 -13.35
N PRO A 689 -13.33 9.99 -13.28
CA PRO A 689 -13.73 8.89 -14.16
C PRO A 689 -13.63 9.23 -15.64
N ALA A 690 -13.81 10.49 -16.03
CA ALA A 690 -13.69 10.92 -17.42
C ALA A 690 -12.23 10.85 -17.91
N VAL A 691 -11.27 11.27 -17.09
CA VAL A 691 -9.82 11.13 -17.37
C VAL A 691 -9.41 9.66 -17.38
N GLN A 692 -9.85 8.86 -16.39
CA GLN A 692 -9.58 7.43 -16.37
C GLN A 692 -10.12 6.73 -17.62
N LEU A 693 -11.37 7.03 -18.01
CA LEU A 693 -12.01 6.46 -19.19
C LEU A 693 -11.32 6.90 -20.49
N ALA A 694 -10.92 8.17 -20.60
CA ALA A 694 -10.16 8.68 -21.74
C ALA A 694 -8.86 7.88 -21.89
N ASN A 695 -8.05 7.77 -20.84
CA ASN A 695 -6.82 6.98 -20.85
C ASN A 695 -7.07 5.51 -21.20
N LYS A 696 -8.14 4.91 -20.66
CA LYS A 696 -8.51 3.51 -20.93
C LYS A 696 -8.89 3.29 -22.40
N GLN A 697 -9.67 4.19 -22.99
CA GLN A 697 -10.14 4.08 -24.37
C GLN A 697 -9.02 4.37 -25.38
N THR A 698 -8.22 5.41 -25.15
CA THR A 698 -7.15 5.83 -26.08
C THR A 698 -5.86 5.04 -25.84
N ASN A 699 -5.69 4.44 -24.67
CA ASN A 699 -4.42 3.91 -24.15
C ASN A 699 -3.32 5.00 -24.13
N ALA A 700 -3.70 6.23 -23.78
CA ALA A 700 -2.78 7.36 -23.71
C ALA A 700 -1.72 7.14 -22.64
N ASN A 701 -2.13 6.81 -21.42
CA ASN A 701 -1.25 6.49 -20.30
C ASN A 701 -1.85 5.32 -19.53
N ARG A 702 -1.04 4.29 -19.25
CA ARG A 702 -1.43 3.14 -18.42
C ARG A 702 -0.40 2.97 -17.31
N ILE A 703 -0.88 2.77 -16.09
CA ILE A 703 -0.05 2.49 -14.92
C ILE A 703 -0.18 1.01 -14.54
N ARG A 704 0.93 0.36 -14.19
CA ARG A 704 0.98 -0.99 -13.61
C ARG A 704 1.95 -1.01 -12.45
N ILE A 705 1.64 -1.81 -11.44
CA ILE A 705 2.53 -2.02 -10.29
C ILE A 705 2.94 -3.50 -10.27
N LYS A 706 4.23 -3.73 -10.10
CA LYS A 706 4.84 -5.07 -10.10
C LYS A 706 5.60 -5.32 -8.81
N ALA A 707 5.62 -6.57 -8.38
CA ALA A 707 6.58 -7.05 -7.40
C ALA A 707 7.98 -7.17 -8.04
N ALA A 708 9.00 -7.36 -7.21
CA ALA A 708 10.39 -7.48 -7.64
C ALA A 708 10.66 -8.66 -8.61
N ASP A 709 9.86 -9.72 -8.53
CA ASP A 709 9.92 -10.88 -9.44
C ASP A 709 9.22 -10.64 -10.80
N GLY A 710 8.62 -9.45 -10.99
CA GLY A 710 7.88 -9.07 -12.18
C GLY A 710 6.39 -9.42 -12.14
N THR A 711 5.90 -10.05 -11.06
CA THR A 711 4.48 -10.37 -10.88
C THR A 711 3.66 -9.09 -10.87
N LEU A 712 2.60 -9.04 -11.69
CA LEU A 712 1.67 -7.92 -11.71
C LEU A 712 0.74 -7.97 -10.50
N LEU A 713 0.71 -6.88 -9.75
CA LEU A 713 -0.21 -6.74 -8.62
C LEU A 713 -1.58 -6.28 -9.13
N ALA A 714 -2.62 -6.73 -8.45
CA ALA A 714 -4.01 -6.35 -8.73
C ALA A 714 -4.59 -5.67 -7.49
N ASP A 715 -5.57 -4.79 -7.71
CA ASP A 715 -6.37 -4.23 -6.64
C ASP A 715 -7.37 -5.25 -6.04
N ALA A 716 -8.17 -4.80 -5.08
CA ALA A 716 -9.26 -5.57 -4.50
C ALA A 716 -10.39 -5.92 -5.50
N THR A 717 -10.34 -5.52 -6.76
CA THR A 717 -11.29 -5.97 -7.79
C THR A 717 -10.66 -6.97 -8.77
N GLY A 718 -9.35 -7.19 -8.66
CA GLY A 718 -8.58 -7.98 -9.62
C GLY A 718 -8.08 -7.19 -10.83
N GLU A 719 -8.20 -5.85 -10.84
CA GLU A 719 -7.71 -5.00 -11.93
C GLU A 719 -6.20 -4.74 -11.75
N HIS A 720 -5.43 -4.97 -12.82
CA HIS A 720 -3.97 -4.77 -12.87
C HIS A 720 -3.55 -3.49 -13.61
N ASP A 721 -4.45 -2.95 -14.43
CA ASP A 721 -4.22 -1.77 -15.24
C ASP A 721 -4.90 -0.59 -14.55
N PHE A 722 -4.09 0.29 -13.96
CA PHE A 722 -4.56 1.51 -13.33
C PHE A 722 -4.51 2.67 -14.30
N TRP A 723 -5.43 3.61 -14.13
CA TRP A 723 -5.60 4.75 -15.02
C TRP A 723 -5.46 6.03 -14.20
N PRO A 724 -4.73 7.04 -14.72
CA PRO A 724 -4.54 8.28 -13.98
C PRO A 724 -5.85 9.06 -13.86
N ASP A 725 -5.96 9.78 -12.76
CA ASP A 725 -7.02 10.71 -12.40
C ASP A 725 -6.69 12.17 -12.79
N ALA A 726 -5.40 12.45 -13.00
CA ALA A 726 -4.88 13.70 -13.50
C ALA A 726 -3.66 13.42 -14.39
N VAL A 727 -3.56 14.12 -15.51
CA VAL A 727 -2.50 13.94 -16.50
C VAL A 727 -2.00 15.31 -16.96
N THR A 728 -0.71 15.53 -16.80
CA THR A 728 0.04 16.63 -17.43
C THR A 728 1.17 16.05 -18.28
N PRO A 729 1.90 16.87 -19.07
CA PRO A 729 3.06 16.40 -19.82
C PRO A 729 4.18 15.79 -18.95
N THR A 730 4.23 16.15 -17.67
CA THR A 730 5.32 15.84 -16.74
C THR A 730 4.86 15.25 -15.40
N MET A 731 3.55 15.11 -15.18
CA MET A 731 2.98 14.49 -14.00
C MET A 731 1.77 13.62 -14.35
N LEU A 732 1.72 12.41 -13.78
CA LEU A 732 0.49 11.63 -13.64
C LEU A 732 0.10 11.58 -12.17
N ALA A 733 -1.18 11.62 -11.84
CA ALA A 733 -1.64 11.32 -10.48
C ALA A 733 -2.76 10.29 -10.48
N PHE A 734 -2.74 9.37 -9.52
CA PHE A 734 -3.76 8.34 -9.32
C PHE A 734 -3.86 7.99 -7.84
N ARG A 735 -4.94 7.30 -7.44
CA ARG A 735 -5.04 6.75 -6.08
C ARG A 735 -4.37 5.40 -5.95
N MET A 736 -3.57 5.23 -4.91
CA MET A 736 -2.93 3.97 -4.59
C MET A 736 -3.98 2.90 -4.24
N PRO A 737 -3.95 1.71 -4.86
CA PRO A 737 -4.96 0.68 -4.63
C PRO A 737 -4.72 -0.22 -3.39
N PHE A 738 -3.50 -0.26 -2.87
CA PHE A 738 -3.09 -1.11 -1.74
C PHE A 738 -1.90 -0.47 -1.01
N ASP A 739 -1.66 -0.86 0.24
CA ASP A 739 -0.53 -0.33 1.00
C ASP A 739 0.80 -0.81 0.42
N CYS A 740 1.85 0.01 0.51
CA CYS A 740 3.20 -0.49 0.31
C CYS A 740 3.52 -1.60 1.33
N PHE A 741 3.94 -2.75 0.84
CA PHE A 741 4.26 -3.92 1.69
C PHE A 741 5.61 -4.56 1.35
N ALA A 742 6.23 -4.19 0.24
CA ALA A 742 7.53 -4.67 -0.23
C ALA A 742 8.11 -3.63 -1.21
N PRO A 743 9.40 -3.69 -1.57
CA PRO A 743 9.92 -2.89 -2.66
C PRO A 743 9.20 -3.27 -3.97
N LEU A 744 8.58 -2.30 -4.63
CA LEU A 744 7.78 -2.50 -5.84
C LEU A 744 8.40 -1.78 -7.04
N VAL A 745 7.89 -2.09 -8.22
CA VAL A 745 8.23 -1.39 -9.47
C VAL A 745 6.95 -0.83 -10.07
N LEU A 746 6.93 0.49 -10.29
CA LEU A 746 5.88 1.17 -11.00
C LEU A 746 6.24 1.28 -12.49
N GLU A 747 5.35 0.86 -13.37
CA GLU A 747 5.47 0.98 -14.83
C GLU A 747 4.44 1.98 -15.36
N VAL A 748 4.90 2.93 -16.19
CA VAL A 748 4.03 3.77 -17.01
C VAL A 748 4.25 3.44 -18.48
N ALA A 749 3.16 3.20 -19.21
CA ALA A 749 3.19 2.91 -20.63
C ALA A 749 2.29 3.86 -21.44
N LYS A 750 2.74 4.24 -22.63
CA LYS A 750 1.96 5.00 -23.63
C LYS A 750 2.09 4.39 -25.03
N ARG A 751 1.29 4.89 -25.99
CA ARG A 751 1.46 4.59 -27.42
C ARG A 751 2.45 5.55 -28.08
N ASP A 752 3.32 5.00 -28.90
CA ASP A 752 4.17 5.76 -29.82
C ASP A 752 3.40 6.17 -31.10
N PRO A 753 4.00 6.95 -32.03
CA PRO A 753 3.32 7.36 -33.26
C PRO A 753 2.98 6.18 -34.20
N SER A 754 3.64 5.03 -34.07
CA SER A 754 3.29 3.80 -34.80
C SER A 754 2.10 3.05 -34.20
N GLY A 755 1.66 3.46 -33.00
CA GLY A 755 0.63 2.81 -32.20
C GLY A 755 1.16 1.68 -31.31
N SER A 756 2.47 1.43 -31.31
CA SER A 756 3.16 0.46 -30.47
C SER A 756 3.24 0.97 -29.02
N ARG A 757 3.20 0.05 -28.05
CA ARG A 757 3.34 0.44 -26.64
C ARG A 757 4.81 0.55 -26.26
N ILE A 758 5.15 1.66 -25.64
CA ILE A 758 6.46 1.95 -25.04
C ILE A 758 6.23 2.24 -23.56
N ALA A 759 7.17 1.83 -22.71
CA ALA A 759 7.01 1.91 -21.26
C ALA A 759 8.34 2.27 -20.58
N ALA A 760 8.22 2.87 -19.41
CA ALA A 760 9.30 3.12 -18.48
C ALA A 760 8.91 2.66 -17.08
N THR A 761 9.90 2.39 -16.25
CA THR A 761 9.72 1.87 -14.89
C THR A 761 10.55 2.66 -13.90
N ILE A 762 10.03 2.81 -12.68
CA ILE A 762 10.72 3.44 -11.54
C ILE A 762 10.47 2.61 -10.27
N PRO A 763 11.43 2.55 -9.32
CA PRO A 763 11.17 1.95 -8.01
C PRO A 763 10.01 2.66 -7.29
N LEU A 764 9.22 1.88 -6.53
CA LEU A 764 8.13 2.32 -5.67
C LEU A 764 8.24 1.61 -4.32
N CYS A 765 7.64 2.17 -3.27
CA CYS A 765 7.72 1.65 -1.91
C CYS A 765 9.17 1.65 -1.43
N ASP A 766 9.74 2.87 -1.40
CA ASP A 766 11.16 3.11 -1.17
C ASP A 766 11.73 2.23 -0.04
N PRO A 767 12.59 1.25 -0.33
CA PRO A 767 13.15 0.38 0.70
C PRO A 767 14.01 1.14 1.70
N LYS A 768 14.66 2.24 1.30
CA LYS A 768 15.62 2.95 2.18
C LYS A 768 14.95 3.89 3.16
N GLY A 769 13.65 4.19 2.98
CA GLY A 769 12.88 5.04 3.89
C GLY A 769 13.44 6.45 3.97
N CYS A 770 14.11 6.90 2.90
CA CYS A 770 14.78 8.19 2.82
C CYS A 770 14.35 9.01 1.60
N MET A 771 13.62 8.41 0.65
CA MET A 771 13.02 9.15 -0.45
C MET A 771 11.93 10.08 0.11
N ASP A 772 11.98 11.34 -0.30
CA ASP A 772 11.18 12.46 0.23
C ASP A 772 11.53 12.92 1.66
N GLU A 773 12.51 12.28 2.32
CA GLU A 773 12.96 12.68 3.66
C GLU A 773 14.09 13.72 3.60
N PRO A 774 14.09 14.73 4.49
CA PRO A 774 15.17 15.69 4.58
C PRO A 774 16.48 15.03 5.06
N ALA A 775 17.59 15.69 4.76
CA ALA A 775 18.89 15.26 5.28
C ALA A 775 18.88 15.28 6.82
N GLY A 776 19.36 14.20 7.44
CA GLY A 776 19.35 14.04 8.90
C GLY A 776 18.19 13.21 9.46
N THR A 777 17.14 12.90 8.67
CA THR A 777 16.07 12.00 9.14
C THR A 777 16.67 10.64 9.55
N PRO A 778 16.37 10.12 10.75
CA PRO A 778 16.87 8.82 11.20
C PRO A 778 16.43 7.70 10.27
N CYS A 779 17.36 6.83 9.92
CA CYS A 779 17.11 5.65 9.11
C CYS A 779 17.95 4.47 9.65
N ASP A 780 17.78 3.27 9.10
CA ASP A 780 18.61 2.12 9.44
C ASP A 780 19.23 1.57 8.16
N ASP A 781 20.56 1.67 8.04
CA ASP A 781 21.26 1.15 6.86
C ASP A 781 21.51 -0.37 6.95
N GLY A 782 21.09 -0.99 8.07
CA GLY A 782 21.27 -2.40 8.38
C GLY A 782 22.64 -2.75 8.93
N ASN A 783 23.51 -1.78 9.15
CA ASN A 783 24.81 -1.94 9.78
C ASN A 783 24.72 -1.56 11.26
N ALA A 784 24.65 -2.55 12.14
CA ALA A 784 24.66 -2.35 13.58
C ALA A 784 25.96 -1.70 14.11
N CYS A 785 26.99 -1.57 13.26
CA CYS A 785 28.25 -0.91 13.57
C CYS A 785 28.32 0.55 13.18
N THR A 786 27.23 1.14 12.73
CA THR A 786 27.11 2.59 12.61
C THR A 786 26.04 3.09 13.58
N VAL A 787 26.28 4.26 14.14
CA VAL A 787 25.34 5.00 14.97
C VAL A 787 24.96 6.28 14.27
N ASP A 788 23.77 6.81 14.56
CA ASP A 788 23.24 8.03 13.96
C ASP A 788 23.11 7.95 12.42
N ASP A 789 22.68 6.79 11.94
CA ASP A 789 22.35 6.57 10.54
C ASP A 789 21.24 7.53 10.11
N ALA A 790 21.48 8.22 9.01
CA ALA A 790 20.61 9.30 8.59
C ALA A 790 20.48 9.40 7.07
N CYS A 791 19.34 9.90 6.63
CA CYS A 791 19.11 10.24 5.24
C CYS A 791 20.05 11.36 4.79
N ASP A 792 20.56 11.28 3.57
CA ASP A 792 21.47 12.28 3.01
C ASP A 792 20.76 13.45 2.29
N GLY A 793 19.43 13.45 2.29
CA GLY A 793 18.58 14.38 1.53
C GLY A 793 18.52 14.07 0.02
N GLY A 794 19.25 13.06 -0.45
CA GLY A 794 19.24 12.55 -1.82
C GLY A 794 18.53 11.20 -1.95
N GLY A 795 17.74 10.80 -0.95
CA GLY A 795 16.99 9.54 -0.96
C GLY A 795 17.73 8.32 -0.39
N ASN A 796 18.96 8.47 0.11
CA ASN A 796 19.75 7.35 0.61
C ASN A 796 19.94 7.41 2.11
N CYS A 797 19.77 6.25 2.77
CA CYS A 797 20.20 6.05 4.15
C CYS A 797 21.72 5.84 4.19
N ARG A 798 22.44 6.66 4.95
CA ARG A 798 23.89 6.55 5.12
C ARG A 798 24.23 6.21 6.56
N GLY A 799 25.09 5.22 6.73
CA GLY A 799 25.69 4.87 8.01
C GLY A 799 26.42 6.06 8.63
N GLY A 800 26.15 6.33 9.89
CA GLY A 800 26.77 7.42 10.63
C GLY A 800 28.14 7.06 11.21
N ALA A 801 28.44 7.51 12.43
CA ALA A 801 29.74 7.28 13.05
C ALA A 801 29.93 5.78 13.37
N PRO A 802 31.15 5.22 13.26
CA PRO A 802 31.40 3.85 13.67
C PRO A 802 31.10 3.64 15.16
N LEU A 803 30.32 2.61 15.48
CA LEU A 803 30.07 2.16 16.84
C LEU A 803 31.39 1.73 17.49
N VAL A 804 31.78 2.40 18.57
CA VAL A 804 32.94 2.03 19.37
C VAL A 804 32.49 1.06 20.45
N CYS A 805 32.94 -0.19 20.36
CA CYS A 805 32.66 -1.19 21.38
C CYS A 805 33.55 -1.00 22.60
N ASP A 806 32.95 -0.71 23.75
CA ASP A 806 33.68 -0.52 25.01
C ASP A 806 34.25 -1.84 25.54
N GLY A 807 35.55 -2.02 25.41
CA GLY A 807 36.31 -3.13 25.98
C GLY A 807 37.30 -3.75 24.99
N PRO A 808 38.49 -4.19 25.45
CA PRO A 808 39.55 -4.71 24.57
C PRO A 808 39.18 -6.01 23.84
N CYS A 809 38.05 -6.62 24.21
CA CYS A 809 37.60 -7.93 23.76
C CYS A 809 36.29 -7.91 22.98
N LEU A 810 35.81 -6.73 22.58
CA LEU A 810 34.65 -6.59 21.70
C LEU A 810 35.12 -6.15 20.31
N ILE A 811 34.50 -6.71 19.28
CA ILE A 811 34.59 -6.23 17.91
C ILE A 811 33.19 -5.94 17.43
N CYS A 812 33.05 -4.92 16.60
CA CYS A 812 31.76 -4.65 16.00
C CYS A 812 31.53 -5.57 14.79
N ASP A 813 30.46 -6.35 14.85
CA ASP A 813 29.91 -7.15 13.77
C ASP A 813 28.77 -6.37 13.09
N PRO A 814 28.82 -6.13 11.77
CA PRO A 814 27.80 -5.33 11.08
C PRO A 814 26.35 -5.84 11.22
N ALA A 815 26.13 -7.12 11.53
CA ALA A 815 24.79 -7.67 11.71
C ALA A 815 24.35 -7.70 13.19
N ALA A 816 25.29 -7.87 14.12
CA ALA A 816 25.01 -8.09 15.54
C ALA A 816 25.48 -6.97 16.49
N GLY A 817 26.18 -5.95 15.98
CA GLY A 817 26.76 -4.87 16.77
C GLY A 817 27.98 -5.34 17.56
N CYS A 818 28.15 -4.86 18.79
CA CYS A 818 29.29 -5.25 19.60
C CYS A 818 29.21 -6.70 20.09
N VAL A 819 30.00 -7.57 19.46
CA VAL A 819 30.10 -8.98 19.81
C VAL A 819 31.47 -9.30 20.42
N PRO A 820 31.57 -10.34 21.27
CA PRO A 820 32.87 -10.81 21.73
C PRO A 820 33.80 -11.13 20.56
N LYS A 821 35.02 -10.62 20.61
CA LYS A 821 36.08 -10.99 19.66
C LYS A 821 36.31 -12.49 19.76
N VAL A 822 36.18 -13.20 18.65
CA VAL A 822 36.48 -14.64 18.61
C VAL A 822 38.00 -14.81 18.74
N CYS A 823 38.49 -15.41 19.84
CA CYS A 823 39.90 -15.79 19.96
C CYS A 823 40.17 -16.92 18.94
N SER A 824 40.89 -16.63 17.86
CA SER A 824 41.28 -17.64 16.86
C SER A 824 42.52 -18.40 17.31
N GLY A 825 42.34 -19.56 17.96
CA GLY A 825 43.40 -20.51 18.36
C GLY A 825 42.83 -21.78 19.02
N ALA A 826 43.38 -22.96 18.71
CA ALA A 826 42.84 -24.26 19.16
C ALA A 826 42.93 -24.51 20.69
N CYS A 827 43.82 -23.78 21.38
CA CYS A 827 44.05 -23.88 22.82
C CYS A 827 43.50 -22.71 23.67
N LEU A 828 42.63 -21.86 23.11
CA LEU A 828 41.96 -20.81 23.87
C LEU A 828 40.50 -21.19 24.15
N THR A 829 39.98 -20.79 25.31
CA THR A 829 38.53 -20.84 25.54
C THR A 829 37.88 -19.71 24.76
N GLY A 830 36.78 -19.98 24.05
CA GLY A 830 36.09 -18.99 23.21
C GLY A 830 35.41 -17.84 23.96
N THR A 831 35.83 -17.54 25.19
CA THR A 831 35.31 -16.47 26.04
C THR A 831 36.46 -15.62 26.54
N CYS A 832 36.50 -14.36 26.10
CA CYS A 832 37.43 -13.35 26.59
C CYS A 832 36.98 -12.79 27.94
N ASP A 833 37.87 -12.75 28.94
CA ASP A 833 37.65 -12.05 30.22
C ASP A 833 38.18 -10.60 30.13
N PRO A 834 37.36 -9.56 30.46
CA PRO A 834 37.79 -8.16 30.46
C PRO A 834 38.97 -7.81 31.38
N HIS A 835 39.33 -8.66 32.35
CA HIS A 835 40.45 -8.41 33.27
C HIS A 835 41.72 -9.20 32.97
N ARG A 836 41.68 -10.25 32.13
CA ARG A 836 42.79 -11.23 32.00
C ARG A 836 43.21 -11.61 30.58
N GLY A 837 42.44 -11.25 29.54
CA GLY A 837 42.71 -11.69 28.16
C GLY A 837 42.08 -13.05 27.83
N CYS A 838 42.53 -13.72 26.75
CA CYS A 838 42.05 -15.07 26.41
C CYS A 838 42.69 -16.10 27.36
N ASP A 839 41.89 -16.82 28.17
CA ASP A 839 42.41 -17.88 29.05
C ASP A 839 42.79 -19.13 28.22
N PRO A 840 44.02 -19.67 28.38
CA PRO A 840 44.39 -20.94 27.79
C PRO A 840 43.58 -22.07 28.40
N LYS A 841 43.16 -23.05 27.58
CA LYS A 841 42.53 -24.27 28.09
C LYS A 841 43.48 -24.97 29.06
N PRO A 842 42.97 -25.54 30.17
CA PRO A 842 43.81 -26.25 31.14
C PRO A 842 44.59 -27.39 30.47
N THR A 843 45.81 -27.64 30.95
CA THR A 843 46.65 -28.75 30.50
C THR A 843 45.86 -30.06 30.48
N GLY A 844 45.93 -30.79 29.36
CA GLY A 844 45.17 -32.03 29.15
C GLY A 844 43.80 -31.85 28.50
N ALA A 845 43.35 -30.62 28.23
CA ALA A 845 42.14 -30.38 27.44
C ALA A 845 42.37 -30.71 25.96
N VAL A 846 41.43 -31.40 25.33
CA VAL A 846 41.50 -31.75 23.89
C VAL A 846 41.43 -30.48 23.05
N CYS A 847 42.44 -30.30 22.19
CA CYS A 847 42.62 -29.11 21.36
C CYS A 847 42.35 -29.42 19.88
N ARG A 848 42.69 -30.61 19.41
CA ARG A 848 42.16 -31.21 18.18
C ARG A 848 41.60 -32.60 18.55
N PRO A 849 40.31 -32.86 18.32
CA PRO A 849 39.78 -34.21 18.53
C PRO A 849 40.34 -35.17 17.48
N ALA A 850 40.42 -36.45 17.81
CA ALA A 850 40.71 -37.49 16.83
C ALA A 850 39.71 -37.39 15.65
N ALA A 851 40.20 -37.17 14.44
CA ALA A 851 39.40 -37.01 13.23
C ALA A 851 38.76 -38.34 12.77
N GLY A 852 39.18 -39.47 13.33
CA GLY A 852 38.56 -40.77 13.11
C GLY A 852 39.08 -41.84 14.08
N PRO A 853 38.59 -43.08 13.99
CA PRO A 853 38.95 -44.16 14.92
C PRO A 853 40.42 -44.56 14.86
N CYS A 854 41.17 -44.10 13.84
CA CYS A 854 42.60 -44.30 13.67
C CYS A 854 43.45 -43.08 14.00
N ASP A 855 42.85 -42.07 14.63
CA ASP A 855 43.50 -40.83 15.02
C ASP A 855 43.56 -40.70 16.55
N VAL A 856 44.51 -39.93 17.06
CA VAL A 856 44.64 -39.57 18.47
C VAL A 856 44.39 -38.07 18.59
N GLY A 857 43.48 -37.66 19.47
CA GLY A 857 43.29 -36.24 19.70
C GLY A 857 44.45 -35.63 20.49
N GLU A 858 44.95 -34.48 20.06
CA GLU A 858 46.00 -33.76 20.77
C GLU A 858 45.42 -32.95 21.92
N LEU A 859 46.21 -32.86 22.98
CA LEU A 859 45.87 -32.16 24.20
C LEU A 859 46.69 -30.87 24.30
N CYS A 860 46.08 -29.81 24.83
CA CYS A 860 46.81 -28.58 25.18
C CYS A 860 47.83 -28.87 26.29
N ASP A 861 49.00 -28.28 26.18
CA ASP A 861 50.01 -28.26 27.24
C ASP A 861 49.71 -27.21 28.33
N GLY A 862 48.76 -26.31 28.07
CA GLY A 862 48.35 -25.21 28.95
C GLY A 862 49.30 -24.00 28.89
N VAL A 863 50.22 -23.96 27.92
CA VAL A 863 51.25 -22.91 27.79
C VAL A 863 51.31 -22.33 26.37
N ASN A 864 51.19 -23.16 25.32
CA ASN A 864 51.32 -22.72 23.92
C ASN A 864 49.97 -22.48 23.22
N GLU A 865 49.96 -21.53 22.29
CA GLU A 865 48.76 -21.12 21.53
C GLU A 865 48.33 -22.14 20.45
N SER A 866 49.25 -23.02 20.03
CA SER A 866 49.03 -24.04 18.99
C SER A 866 49.00 -25.44 19.59
N CYS A 867 48.16 -26.32 19.02
CA CYS A 867 48.18 -27.75 19.35
C CYS A 867 49.54 -28.38 19.02
N PRO A 868 49.94 -29.43 19.76
CA PRO A 868 50.97 -30.36 19.30
C PRO A 868 50.67 -30.90 17.89
N ALA A 869 51.69 -31.42 17.21
CA ALA A 869 51.54 -32.00 15.86
C ALA A 869 50.64 -33.24 15.86
N ASP A 870 49.92 -33.45 14.74
CA ASP A 870 48.95 -34.53 14.53
C ASP A 870 49.57 -35.93 14.70
N ALA A 871 48.97 -36.78 15.54
CA ALA A 871 49.43 -38.14 15.82
C ALA A 871 48.37 -39.21 15.46
N LEU A 872 48.73 -40.15 14.58
CA LEU A 872 47.88 -41.28 14.17
C LEU A 872 48.12 -42.55 15.01
N ARG A 873 47.10 -43.41 15.12
CA ARG A 873 47.18 -44.72 15.78
C ARG A 873 47.90 -45.77 14.92
N ASP A 874 48.52 -46.74 15.57
CA ASP A 874 49.32 -47.79 14.92
C ASP A 874 48.54 -48.70 13.96
N VAL A 875 49.26 -49.25 12.97
CA VAL A 875 48.76 -50.07 11.83
C VAL A 875 48.02 -51.38 12.19
N SER A 876 48.02 -51.77 13.46
CA SER A 876 47.36 -53.00 13.94
C SER A 876 46.15 -52.70 14.83
N THR A 877 45.81 -51.43 15.03
CA THR A 877 44.67 -51.04 15.86
C THR A 877 43.36 -51.34 15.12
N VAL A 878 42.51 -52.22 15.66
CA VAL A 878 41.18 -52.47 15.10
C VAL A 878 40.34 -51.22 15.26
N CYS A 879 39.89 -50.65 14.14
CA CYS A 879 39.09 -49.43 14.12
C CYS A 879 37.59 -49.70 13.88
N ARG A 880 37.25 -50.89 13.34
CA ARG A 880 35.87 -51.38 13.31
C ARG A 880 35.86 -52.91 13.51
N PRO A 881 35.17 -53.43 14.54
CA PRO A 881 34.97 -54.87 14.69
C PRO A 881 33.95 -55.39 13.67
N ALA A 882 34.01 -56.69 13.34
CA ALA A 882 33.00 -57.34 12.50
C ALA A 882 31.61 -57.30 13.18
N ALA A 883 30.59 -56.85 12.47
CA ALA A 883 29.23 -56.65 12.95
C ALA A 883 28.30 -57.88 12.78
N GLY A 884 28.80 -58.98 12.20
CA GLY A 884 28.05 -60.22 12.05
C GLY A 884 28.83 -61.34 11.37
N PRO A 885 28.22 -62.53 11.20
CA PRO A 885 28.90 -63.70 10.62
C PRO A 885 29.32 -63.50 9.16
N CYS A 886 28.77 -62.49 8.47
CA CYS A 886 29.11 -62.15 7.09
C CYS A 886 30.01 -60.91 6.97
N ASP A 887 30.72 -60.52 8.04
CA ASP A 887 31.51 -59.28 8.12
C ASP A 887 32.98 -59.53 8.54
N VAL A 888 33.91 -58.66 8.12
CA VAL A 888 35.35 -58.71 8.45
C VAL A 888 35.73 -57.43 9.21
N ALA A 889 36.51 -57.54 10.30
CA ALA A 889 36.97 -56.37 11.04
C ALA A 889 38.08 -55.60 10.28
N GLU A 890 38.07 -54.27 10.32
CA GLU A 890 39.12 -53.42 9.74
C GLU A 890 40.10 -52.87 10.78
N THR A 891 41.36 -52.70 10.35
CA THR A 891 42.48 -52.16 11.15
C THR A 891 43.02 -50.87 10.54
N CYS A 892 43.54 -49.99 11.40
CA CYS A 892 44.17 -48.74 11.01
C CYS A 892 45.38 -48.94 10.10
N THR A 893 45.70 -47.96 9.26
CA THR A 893 46.84 -48.03 8.34
C THR A 893 48.08 -47.30 8.85
N GLY A 894 47.99 -46.59 9.99
CA GLY A 894 49.05 -45.71 10.51
C GLY A 894 49.33 -44.46 9.69
N SER A 895 48.59 -44.26 8.59
CA SER A 895 48.76 -43.14 7.65
C SER A 895 47.44 -42.41 7.35
N SER A 896 46.34 -42.87 7.95
CA SER A 896 44.98 -42.32 7.77
C SER A 896 44.29 -42.25 9.12
N ALA A 897 43.61 -41.12 9.37
CA ALA A 897 42.73 -40.94 10.53
C ALA A 897 41.46 -41.80 10.46
N GLN A 898 41.03 -42.17 9.24
CA GLN A 898 39.86 -43.02 9.01
C GLN A 898 40.23 -44.49 8.94
N CYS A 899 39.31 -45.33 9.43
CA CYS A 899 39.34 -46.77 9.20
C CYS A 899 39.21 -47.06 7.70
N PRO A 900 39.83 -48.12 7.17
CA PRO A 900 39.53 -48.60 5.82
C PRO A 900 38.04 -48.87 5.61
N LEU A 901 37.60 -48.88 4.35
CA LEU A 901 36.21 -49.18 3.99
C LEU A 901 35.80 -50.60 4.43
N ASP A 902 34.52 -50.72 4.81
CA ASP A 902 33.88 -51.96 5.29
C ASP A 902 33.97 -53.10 4.26
N ARG A 903 34.40 -54.30 4.72
CA ARG A 903 34.57 -55.49 3.89
C ARG A 903 33.69 -56.65 4.39
N PHE A 904 32.74 -57.07 3.55
CA PHE A 904 31.92 -58.25 3.81
C PHE A 904 32.56 -59.56 3.32
N MET A 905 32.15 -60.66 3.94
CA MET A 905 32.45 -62.03 3.47
C MET A 905 31.87 -62.25 2.06
N PRO A 906 32.49 -63.09 1.20
CA PRO A 906 32.04 -63.32 -0.16
C PRO A 906 30.58 -63.83 -0.27
N PRO A 907 29.85 -63.52 -1.37
CA PRO A 907 28.51 -64.03 -1.59
C PRO A 907 28.50 -65.57 -1.67
N ARG A 908 27.44 -66.19 -1.15
CA ARG A 908 27.28 -67.65 -0.99
C ARG A 908 28.14 -68.30 0.10
N THR A 909 28.77 -67.52 0.98
CA THR A 909 29.32 -68.08 2.22
C THR A 909 28.15 -68.51 3.10
N GLU A 910 28.00 -69.80 3.41
CA GLU A 910 26.91 -70.28 4.26
C GLU A 910 27.02 -69.64 5.64
N CYS A 911 25.93 -69.02 6.09
CA CYS A 911 25.87 -68.35 7.39
C CYS A 911 24.82 -69.00 8.30
N ARG A 912 23.89 -69.78 7.75
CA ARG A 912 23.01 -70.66 8.52
C ARG A 912 22.59 -71.91 7.71
N PRO A 913 22.78 -73.13 8.25
CA PRO A 913 22.32 -74.37 7.62
C PRO A 913 20.80 -74.60 7.79
N ALA A 914 20.19 -75.40 6.91
CA ALA A 914 18.79 -75.81 7.00
C ALA A 914 18.56 -76.83 8.15
N ALA A 915 17.46 -76.69 8.90
CA ALA A 915 17.14 -77.50 10.07
C ALA A 915 16.04 -78.58 9.86
N GLY A 916 15.43 -78.69 8.67
CA GLY A 916 14.42 -79.70 8.36
C GLY A 916 13.98 -79.71 6.88
N VAL A 917 13.10 -80.64 6.48
CA VAL A 917 12.66 -80.76 5.07
C VAL A 917 11.85 -79.55 4.58
N CYS A 918 11.20 -78.84 5.49
CA CYS A 918 10.48 -77.60 5.22
C CYS A 918 11.35 -76.35 5.48
N ASP A 919 12.67 -76.49 5.67
CA ASP A 919 13.60 -75.39 5.93
C ASP A 919 14.59 -75.15 4.77
N ALA A 920 15.11 -73.93 4.64
CA ALA A 920 16.15 -73.57 3.68
C ALA A 920 17.45 -73.13 4.40
N ALA A 921 18.60 -73.26 3.72
CA ALA A 921 19.87 -72.77 4.23
C ALA A 921 20.17 -71.36 3.70
N GLU A 922 20.65 -70.46 4.54
CA GLU A 922 20.95 -69.07 4.21
C GLU A 922 22.44 -68.81 4.06
N HIS A 923 22.75 -67.92 3.12
CA HIS A 923 24.11 -67.59 2.73
C HIS A 923 24.30 -66.08 2.69
N CYS A 924 25.52 -65.64 3.02
CA CYS A 924 25.93 -64.24 2.94
C CYS A 924 25.71 -63.69 1.53
N THR A 925 25.30 -62.42 1.46
CA THR A 925 25.00 -61.74 0.20
C THR A 925 26.22 -61.12 -0.48
N GLY A 926 27.36 -61.06 0.22
CA GLY A 926 28.53 -60.29 -0.22
C GLY A 926 28.43 -58.78 0.04
N THR A 927 27.33 -58.33 0.62
CA THR A 927 26.98 -56.90 0.75
C THR A 927 26.36 -56.55 2.12
N SER A 928 26.23 -57.52 3.02
CA SER A 928 25.60 -57.36 4.34
C SER A 928 26.40 -58.11 5.40
N ALA A 929 26.53 -57.51 6.58
CA ALA A 929 27.14 -58.12 7.76
C ALA A 929 26.29 -59.24 8.37
N THR A 930 24.97 -59.19 8.18
CA THR A 930 24.02 -60.17 8.74
C THR A 930 23.70 -61.27 7.74
N CYS A 931 23.49 -62.48 8.28
CA CYS A 931 22.91 -63.58 7.51
C CYS A 931 21.46 -63.23 7.13
N PRO A 932 20.99 -63.55 5.91
CA PRO A 932 19.57 -63.42 5.56
C PRO A 932 18.65 -64.15 6.55
N GLY A 933 17.40 -63.70 6.65
CA GLY A 933 16.46 -64.22 7.63
C GLY A 933 15.93 -65.62 7.33
N ASP A 934 15.53 -66.29 8.41
CA ASP A 934 14.42 -67.26 8.54
C ASP A 934 13.62 -67.89 7.36
N VAL A 935 14.13 -68.56 6.31
CA VAL A 935 13.22 -68.99 5.20
C VAL A 935 12.69 -70.43 5.33
N LYS A 936 11.39 -70.55 5.69
CA LYS A 936 10.63 -71.81 5.61
C LYS A 936 9.92 -71.99 4.27
N ARG A 937 9.79 -73.24 3.83
CA ARG A 937 9.15 -73.65 2.57
C ARG A 937 7.63 -73.80 2.73
N ARG A 938 6.89 -73.81 1.61
CA ARG A 938 5.43 -74.01 1.54
C ARG A 938 5.00 -75.07 0.52
N ASP A 939 5.95 -75.78 -0.05
CA ASP A 939 5.71 -76.84 -1.02
C ASP A 939 5.21 -78.12 -0.35
N ILE A 940 4.67 -79.02 -1.18
CA ILE A 940 4.21 -80.34 -0.74
C ILE A 940 5.42 -81.10 -0.19
N CYS A 941 5.36 -81.44 1.09
CA CYS A 941 6.38 -82.24 1.75
C CYS A 941 6.02 -83.71 1.80
N ARG A 942 4.72 -84.06 1.65
CA ARG A 942 4.24 -85.43 1.44
C ARG A 942 3.09 -85.47 0.42
N PRO A 943 3.24 -86.16 -0.73
CA PRO A 943 2.18 -86.29 -1.73
C PRO A 943 1.17 -87.40 -1.40
N VAL A 944 -0.04 -87.35 -2.01
CA VAL A 944 -1.12 -88.35 -1.84
C VAL A 944 -0.67 -89.76 -2.25
N ALA A 945 -0.89 -90.75 -1.39
CA ALA A 945 -0.53 -92.16 -1.57
C ALA A 945 -1.70 -93.10 -1.94
N GLY A 946 -2.96 -92.63 -1.97
CA GLY A 946 -4.09 -93.41 -2.52
C GLY A 946 -5.48 -92.76 -2.37
N PRO A 947 -6.57 -93.49 -2.67
CA PRO A 947 -7.91 -92.91 -2.84
C PRO A 947 -8.49 -92.33 -1.53
N CYS A 948 -8.01 -92.78 -0.37
CA CYS A 948 -8.42 -92.34 0.95
C CYS A 948 -7.37 -91.48 1.67
N ASP A 949 -6.36 -90.99 0.94
CA ASP A 949 -5.26 -90.16 1.46
C ASP A 949 -5.33 -88.71 0.99
N VAL A 950 -4.70 -87.77 1.71
CA VAL A 950 -4.50 -86.37 1.29
C VAL A 950 -3.02 -85.98 1.31
N ALA A 951 -2.63 -84.91 0.61
CA ALA A 951 -1.23 -84.47 0.59
C ALA A 951 -0.98 -83.41 1.67
N GLU A 952 0.16 -83.49 2.34
CA GLU A 952 0.64 -82.50 3.30
C GLU A 952 1.61 -81.51 2.64
N SER A 953 1.39 -80.23 2.92
CA SER A 953 2.28 -79.15 2.49
C SER A 953 2.87 -78.45 3.70
N CYS A 954 4.12 -78.01 3.58
CA CYS A 954 4.75 -77.17 4.59
C CYS A 954 3.89 -75.91 4.82
N ASP A 955 3.75 -75.49 6.07
CA ASP A 955 2.92 -74.34 6.45
C ASP A 955 3.64 -72.99 6.27
N GLY A 956 4.93 -73.02 5.93
CA GLY A 956 5.80 -71.85 5.86
C GLY A 956 6.18 -71.29 7.23
N LEU A 957 6.05 -72.09 8.29
CA LEU A 957 6.37 -71.72 9.67
C LEU A 957 7.22 -72.79 10.37
N SER A 958 6.95 -74.07 10.12
CA SER A 958 7.65 -75.22 10.71
C SER A 958 8.82 -75.70 9.84
N ASN A 959 9.85 -76.25 10.49
CA ASN A 959 10.96 -76.96 9.82
C ASN A 959 10.55 -78.35 9.32
N ASP A 960 9.48 -78.92 9.89
CA ASP A 960 9.01 -80.28 9.63
C ASP A 960 7.66 -80.30 8.89
N CYS A 961 7.45 -81.36 8.11
CA CYS A 961 6.19 -81.62 7.41
C CYS A 961 5.05 -81.93 8.41
N PRO A 962 3.80 -81.48 8.16
CA PRO A 962 2.66 -81.85 9.00
C PRO A 962 2.45 -83.38 9.10
N PRO A 963 1.77 -83.87 10.16
CA PRO A 963 1.37 -85.27 10.25
C PRO A 963 0.45 -85.70 9.10
N ASP A 964 0.56 -86.97 8.71
CA ASP A 964 -0.20 -87.63 7.65
C ASP A 964 -1.72 -87.59 7.90
N ARG A 965 -2.52 -87.20 6.91
CA ARG A 965 -3.97 -87.02 7.03
C ARG A 965 -4.74 -87.87 6.01
N PHE A 966 -5.80 -88.51 6.48
CA PHE A 966 -6.68 -89.34 5.65
C PHE A 966 -8.04 -88.69 5.42
N LYS A 967 -8.72 -89.11 4.33
CA LYS A 967 -10.10 -88.68 4.03
C LYS A 967 -11.10 -89.26 5.05
N PRO A 968 -12.23 -88.57 5.36
CA PRO A 968 -13.19 -89.01 6.37
C PRO A 968 -13.81 -90.39 6.13
N ALA A 969 -14.30 -91.03 7.21
CA ALA A 969 -14.78 -92.43 7.22
C ALA A 969 -16.06 -92.73 6.41
N ILE A 970 -16.60 -91.75 5.70
CA ILE A 970 -17.79 -91.89 4.83
C ILE A 970 -17.52 -91.41 3.42
N GLU A 971 -16.30 -90.91 3.16
CA GLU A 971 -15.91 -90.46 1.85
C GLU A 971 -15.95 -91.67 0.92
N THR A 972 -16.76 -91.57 -0.13
CA THR A 972 -16.91 -92.65 -1.08
C THR A 972 -15.56 -92.93 -1.74
N CYS A 973 -15.19 -94.20 -1.77
CA CYS A 973 -14.07 -94.69 -2.53
C CYS A 973 -14.56 -95.82 -3.43
N ASP A 974 -13.67 -96.39 -4.22
CA ASP A 974 -13.95 -97.52 -5.10
C ASP A 974 -12.86 -98.55 -4.76
N ASP A 975 -13.26 -99.70 -4.23
CA ASP A 975 -12.32 -100.77 -3.89
C ASP A 975 -11.92 -101.62 -5.11
N GLY A 976 -12.49 -101.31 -6.27
CA GLY A 976 -12.28 -101.99 -7.54
C GLY A 976 -13.14 -103.24 -7.73
N ASP A 977 -14.02 -103.59 -6.80
CA ASP A 977 -15.02 -104.66 -6.96
C ASP A 977 -16.35 -104.09 -7.50
N PRO A 978 -16.68 -104.33 -8.78
CA PRO A 978 -17.94 -103.84 -9.35
C PRO A 978 -19.20 -104.51 -8.78
N CYS A 979 -19.05 -105.52 -7.91
CA CYS A 979 -20.17 -106.23 -7.28
C CYS A 979 -20.64 -105.59 -5.96
N THR A 980 -19.92 -104.59 -5.43
CA THR A 980 -20.31 -103.82 -4.25
C THR A 980 -20.71 -102.41 -4.65
N VAL A 981 -21.66 -101.83 -3.92
CA VAL A 981 -22.03 -100.42 -4.07
C VAL A 981 -22.01 -99.73 -2.72
N GLY A 982 -21.34 -98.58 -2.65
CA GLY A 982 -21.23 -97.76 -1.44
C GLY A 982 -19.93 -97.93 -0.65
N ASP A 983 -18.80 -98.23 -1.30
CA ASP A 983 -17.51 -98.33 -0.62
C ASP A 983 -17.11 -96.97 -0.01
N HIS A 984 -16.49 -97.02 1.17
CA HIS A 984 -16.12 -95.81 1.91
C HIS A 984 -14.77 -95.95 2.60
N CYS A 985 -14.07 -94.81 2.73
CA CYS A 985 -12.81 -94.73 3.44
C CYS A 985 -12.99 -95.04 4.93
N THR A 986 -11.95 -95.49 5.62
CA THR A 986 -12.03 -95.77 7.08
C THR A 986 -11.85 -94.54 7.97
N GLY A 987 -11.30 -93.43 7.46
CA GLY A 987 -11.03 -92.21 8.24
C GLY A 987 -9.69 -92.17 8.97
N GLU A 988 -9.11 -93.33 9.28
CA GLU A 988 -7.89 -93.44 10.10
C GLU A 988 -6.67 -93.95 9.32
N ALA A 989 -6.89 -94.48 8.12
CA ALA A 989 -5.86 -94.93 7.20
C ALA A 989 -6.37 -94.81 5.75
N ASN A 990 -5.44 -94.86 4.80
CA ASN A 990 -5.73 -94.95 3.37
C ASN A 990 -6.28 -96.35 2.98
N VAL A 991 -7.44 -96.71 3.53
CA VAL A 991 -8.11 -98.01 3.33
C VAL A 991 -9.56 -97.75 2.91
N CYS A 992 -9.96 -98.34 1.78
CA CYS A 992 -11.32 -98.36 1.26
C CYS A 992 -12.03 -99.65 1.69
N ARG A 993 -13.21 -99.56 2.31
CA ARG A 993 -14.01 -100.73 2.74
C ARG A 993 -15.15 -101.02 1.74
N PRO A 994 -15.35 -102.29 1.33
CA PRO A 994 -16.41 -102.69 0.41
C PRO A 994 -17.82 -102.41 0.97
N GLY A 995 -18.73 -101.94 0.10
CA GLY A 995 -20.16 -101.76 0.35
C GLY A 995 -21.00 -103.02 0.16
N ASP A 996 -22.34 -102.89 0.19
CA ASP A 996 -23.27 -104.02 0.08
C ASP A 996 -23.51 -104.47 -1.39
N PRO A 997 -23.79 -105.76 -1.67
CA PRO A 997 -24.12 -106.24 -3.01
C PRO A 997 -25.55 -105.87 -3.46
N PRO A 998 -25.78 -105.53 -4.75
CA PRO A 998 -27.07 -105.01 -5.23
C PRO A 998 -28.16 -106.09 -5.45
N VAL A 999 -29.41 -105.81 -5.03
CA VAL A 999 -30.60 -106.66 -5.27
C VAL A 999 -31.27 -106.32 -6.61
N CYS A 1000 -31.57 -107.31 -7.45
CA CYS A 1000 -32.14 -107.13 -8.79
C CYS A 1000 -33.63 -107.56 -8.90
N ASP A 1001 -34.59 -106.63 -8.82
CA ASP A 1001 -36.03 -106.91 -8.91
C ASP A 1001 -36.68 -106.24 -10.17
N ARG A 1002 -36.76 -106.94 -11.33
CA ARG A 1002 -37.80 -106.88 -12.42
C ARG A 1002 -37.37 -107.46 -13.79
N PRO A 1003 -38.33 -107.85 -14.68
CA PRO A 1003 -38.23 -109.07 -15.51
C PRO A 1003 -37.56 -108.91 -16.88
N CYS A 1004 -36.45 -108.17 -17.00
CA CYS A 1004 -35.68 -108.09 -18.24
C CYS A 1004 -34.15 -108.14 -18.03
N LEU A 1005 -33.67 -108.82 -16.98
CA LEU A 1005 -32.23 -108.99 -16.74
C LEU A 1005 -31.98 -110.40 -16.19
N ALA A 1006 -31.19 -111.20 -16.92
CA ALA A 1006 -30.50 -112.35 -16.36
C ALA A 1006 -29.07 -111.89 -16.03
N GLY A 1007 -28.60 -112.12 -14.81
CA GLY A 1007 -27.26 -111.75 -14.39
C GLY A 1007 -26.17 -112.55 -15.13
N ASP A 1008 -25.22 -111.84 -15.72
CA ASP A 1008 -23.93 -112.36 -16.18
C ASP A 1008 -22.87 -112.08 -15.09
N PRO A 1009 -22.09 -113.07 -14.63
CA PRO A 1009 -21.02 -112.90 -13.65
C PRO A 1009 -19.89 -111.91 -14.02
N ARG A 1010 -19.90 -111.30 -15.22
CA ARG A 1010 -18.85 -110.35 -15.64
C ARG A 1010 -19.33 -108.93 -15.99
N ALA A 1011 -20.63 -108.66 -16.05
CA ALA A 1011 -21.08 -107.43 -16.73
C ALA A 1011 -22.21 -106.63 -16.08
N GLY A 1012 -22.86 -107.11 -15.00
CA GLY A 1012 -23.96 -106.39 -14.37
C GLY A 1012 -25.15 -106.08 -15.31
N CYS A 1013 -26.12 -105.31 -14.83
CA CYS A 1013 -27.40 -105.09 -15.51
C CYS A 1013 -27.29 -104.09 -16.69
N ARG A 1014 -27.69 -104.46 -17.92
CA ARG A 1014 -27.73 -103.52 -19.07
C ARG A 1014 -29.11 -103.39 -19.73
N HIS A 1015 -29.49 -102.16 -20.07
CA HIS A 1015 -30.55 -101.81 -21.02
C HIS A 1015 -29.99 -101.65 -22.46
N ARG A 1016 -30.79 -102.04 -23.47
CA ARG A 1016 -30.44 -102.02 -24.89
C ARG A 1016 -30.48 -100.59 -25.47
N GLU A 1017 -29.46 -100.34 -26.29
CA GLU A 1017 -28.97 -99.15 -27.00
C GLU A 1017 -29.95 -98.14 -27.62
N CYS A 1018 -29.34 -96.99 -27.95
CA CYS A 1018 -29.63 -95.97 -28.97
C CYS A 1018 -30.08 -94.62 -28.41
N ALA A 1019 -29.56 -93.45 -28.83
CA ALA A 1019 -28.44 -93.10 -29.70
C ALA A 1019 -28.21 -91.57 -29.57
N ASN A 1020 -26.95 -91.14 -29.52
CA ASN A 1020 -26.29 -90.03 -30.26
C ASN A 1020 -27.14 -88.80 -30.70
N ALA A 1021 -26.72 -87.52 -30.63
CA ALA A 1021 -25.47 -86.85 -30.27
C ALA A 1021 -25.67 -85.31 -30.35
N LEU A 1022 -24.61 -84.56 -29.98
CA LEU A 1022 -24.33 -83.12 -30.15
C LEU A 1022 -24.78 -82.17 -29.02
N THR A 1023 -23.96 -82.03 -27.97
CA THR A 1023 -22.76 -81.15 -27.82
C THR A 1023 -23.09 -79.77 -27.24
N CYS A 1024 -22.85 -79.65 -25.94
CA CYS A 1024 -22.80 -78.39 -25.20
C CYS A 1024 -21.64 -77.51 -25.68
N ARG A 1025 -21.95 -76.31 -26.15
CA ARG A 1025 -21.00 -75.18 -26.27
C ARG A 1025 -21.56 -73.97 -25.50
N ALA A 1026 -20.87 -73.57 -24.45
CA ALA A 1026 -21.00 -72.25 -23.85
C ALA A 1026 -20.34 -71.19 -24.77
N LYS A 1027 -21.10 -70.13 -25.08
CA LYS A 1027 -20.76 -68.94 -25.89
C LYS A 1027 -21.71 -67.85 -25.35
N GLN A 1028 -21.36 -66.61 -25.01
CA GLN A 1028 -20.34 -65.62 -25.39
C GLN A 1028 -20.11 -64.71 -24.15
N CYS A 1029 -18.97 -64.07 -23.90
CA CYS A 1029 -18.14 -63.28 -24.81
C CYS A 1029 -16.64 -63.51 -24.57
N SER A 1030 -16.05 -64.32 -25.43
CA SER A 1030 -14.67 -64.17 -25.86
C SER A 1030 -14.62 -63.27 -27.09
N ARG A 1031 -13.88 -62.16 -27.07
CA ARG A 1031 -12.96 -61.84 -28.18
C ARG A 1031 -11.62 -61.31 -27.67
N PRO A 1032 -10.51 -62.05 -27.93
CA PRO A 1032 -9.17 -61.73 -27.47
C PRO A 1032 -8.47 -60.82 -28.50
N LYS A 1033 -8.78 -59.53 -28.50
CA LYS A 1033 -8.02 -58.51 -29.27
C LYS A 1033 -7.76 -57.19 -28.55
N MET A 1034 -8.16 -57.01 -27.27
CA MET A 1034 -7.94 -55.76 -26.54
C MET A 1034 -6.75 -55.76 -25.56
N ARG A 1035 -6.29 -56.91 -25.05
CA ARG A 1035 -5.09 -56.97 -24.20
C ARG A 1035 -3.81 -56.43 -24.88
N PRO A 1036 -3.50 -56.78 -26.15
CA PRO A 1036 -2.33 -56.18 -26.81
C PRO A 1036 -2.54 -54.72 -27.24
N ARG A 1037 -3.79 -54.20 -27.22
CA ARG A 1037 -4.07 -52.77 -27.49
C ARG A 1037 -4.01 -51.90 -26.24
N LEU A 1038 -4.34 -52.45 -25.07
CA LEU A 1038 -4.15 -51.81 -23.76
C LEU A 1038 -2.66 -51.74 -23.40
N GLN A 1039 -1.89 -52.81 -23.61
CA GLN A 1039 -0.43 -52.79 -23.40
C GLN A 1039 0.30 -51.85 -24.39
N LYS A 1040 -0.21 -51.70 -25.62
CA LYS A 1040 0.34 -50.74 -26.60
C LYS A 1040 -0.06 -49.29 -26.26
N LEU A 1041 -1.16 -49.07 -25.55
CA LEU A 1041 -1.63 -47.75 -25.11
C LEU A 1041 -0.83 -47.25 -23.90
N GLU A 1042 -0.48 -48.14 -22.97
CA GLU A 1042 0.41 -47.86 -21.83
C GLU A 1042 1.82 -47.46 -22.31
N LEU A 1043 2.31 -48.10 -23.38
CA LEU A 1043 3.58 -47.74 -24.03
C LEU A 1043 3.53 -46.38 -24.76
N ILE A 1044 2.37 -46.00 -25.31
CA ILE A 1044 2.16 -44.71 -26.01
C ILE A 1044 1.98 -43.56 -25.02
N ILE A 1045 1.32 -43.78 -23.89
CA ILE A 1045 1.20 -42.77 -22.81
C ILE A 1045 2.57 -42.47 -22.21
N ASN A 1046 3.39 -43.50 -21.96
CA ASN A 1046 4.73 -43.32 -21.41
C ASN A 1046 5.72 -42.71 -22.43
N HIS A 1047 5.51 -42.87 -23.74
CA HIS A 1047 6.29 -42.16 -24.77
C HIS A 1047 5.80 -40.72 -25.05
N ALA A 1048 4.50 -40.42 -24.87
CA ALA A 1048 3.94 -39.09 -25.08
C ALA A 1048 4.22 -38.11 -23.92
N LEU A 1049 4.53 -38.62 -22.73
CA LEU A 1049 5.02 -37.81 -21.60
C LEU A 1049 6.51 -37.45 -21.72
N ALA A 1050 7.25 -38.08 -22.64
CA ALA A 1050 8.68 -37.84 -22.87
C ALA A 1050 8.98 -37.05 -24.15
N ALA A 1051 7.97 -36.62 -24.91
CA ALA A 1051 8.16 -35.84 -26.14
C ALA A 1051 7.09 -34.74 -26.27
N ASP A 1052 7.56 -33.49 -26.31
CA ASP A 1052 6.78 -32.26 -26.38
C ASP A 1052 5.94 -32.18 -27.68
N ALA A 1053 4.67 -32.64 -27.64
CA ALA A 1053 3.74 -32.47 -28.74
C ALA A 1053 2.26 -32.46 -28.30
N ARG A 1054 1.63 -31.30 -28.49
CA ARG A 1054 0.19 -30.97 -28.36
C ARG A 1054 -0.77 -32.07 -28.84
N LEU A 1055 -1.40 -32.80 -27.92
CA LEU A 1055 -2.50 -33.72 -28.25
C LEU A 1055 -3.88 -33.03 -28.12
N ARG A 1056 -4.63 -33.01 -29.21
CA ARG A 1056 -5.92 -32.31 -29.35
C ARG A 1056 -7.04 -32.94 -28.49
N ILE A 1057 -7.70 -32.09 -27.69
CA ILE A 1057 -8.87 -32.27 -26.79
C ILE A 1057 -10.04 -33.14 -27.36
N ARG A 1058 -10.11 -33.37 -28.67
CA ARG A 1058 -11.16 -34.20 -29.29
C ARG A 1058 -11.01 -35.71 -29.01
N THR A 1059 -9.81 -36.19 -28.69
CA THR A 1059 -9.57 -37.63 -28.43
C THR A 1059 -9.97 -38.02 -27.00
N LEU A 1060 -9.75 -37.15 -26.01
CA LEU A 1060 -10.17 -37.35 -24.61
C LEU A 1060 -11.71 -37.32 -24.46
N ARG A 1061 -12.41 -36.43 -25.17
CA ARG A 1061 -13.88 -36.36 -25.14
C ARG A 1061 -14.59 -37.56 -25.77
N ARG A 1062 -13.94 -38.30 -26.68
CA ARG A 1062 -14.48 -39.59 -27.19
C ARG A 1062 -14.23 -40.75 -26.22
N PHE A 1063 -13.25 -40.62 -25.33
CA PHE A 1063 -12.89 -41.65 -24.35
C PHE A 1063 -13.76 -41.57 -23.08
N ALA A 1064 -14.10 -40.36 -22.62
CA ALA A 1064 -15.06 -40.15 -21.53
C ALA A 1064 -16.44 -40.76 -21.82
N LYS A 1065 -16.93 -40.65 -23.07
CA LYS A 1065 -18.19 -41.26 -23.53
C LYS A 1065 -18.19 -42.79 -23.65
N LEU A 1066 -17.01 -43.43 -23.58
CA LEU A 1066 -16.88 -44.89 -23.63
C LEU A 1066 -16.88 -45.53 -22.23
N LEU A 1067 -16.47 -44.76 -21.20
CA LEU A 1067 -16.44 -45.18 -19.80
C LEU A 1067 -17.81 -44.99 -19.11
N GLU A 1068 -18.60 -44.01 -19.54
CA GLU A 1068 -20.01 -43.82 -19.14
C GLU A 1068 -20.95 -45.00 -19.50
N ARG A 1069 -20.54 -45.93 -20.38
CA ARG A 1069 -21.32 -47.14 -20.73
C ARG A 1069 -20.99 -48.37 -19.87
N CYS A 1070 -20.09 -48.23 -18.92
CA CYS A 1070 -19.68 -49.30 -18.00
C CYS A 1070 -19.98 -48.99 -16.52
N ASP A 1071 -20.80 -47.96 -16.24
CA ASP A 1071 -21.33 -47.62 -14.90
C ASP A 1071 -20.25 -47.36 -13.82
N VAL A 1072 -19.16 -46.70 -14.20
CA VAL A 1072 -18.08 -46.27 -13.28
C VAL A 1072 -18.00 -44.74 -13.24
N THR A 1073 -18.22 -44.15 -12.07
CA THR A 1073 -18.13 -42.70 -11.81
C THR A 1073 -16.67 -42.24 -11.63
N VAL A 1074 -16.29 -41.12 -12.27
CA VAL A 1074 -14.93 -40.54 -12.22
C VAL A 1074 -14.93 -39.22 -11.41
N PRO A 1075 -13.99 -38.99 -10.48
CA PRO A 1075 -13.87 -37.73 -9.72
C PRO A 1075 -13.41 -36.54 -10.59
N VAL A 1076 -13.95 -35.34 -10.30
CA VAL A 1076 -13.89 -34.09 -11.11
C VAL A 1076 -12.51 -33.40 -11.16
N ALA A 1077 -11.46 -33.96 -10.56
CA ALA A 1077 -10.12 -33.36 -10.61
C ALA A 1077 -9.40 -33.47 -11.99
N LEU A 1078 -10.14 -33.78 -13.07
CA LEU A 1078 -9.62 -34.02 -14.43
C LEU A 1078 -10.55 -33.48 -15.53
N LEU A 1079 -11.30 -32.40 -15.25
CA LEU A 1079 -12.01 -31.61 -16.26
C LEU A 1079 -11.25 -30.33 -16.64
#